data_AF-A0A2S7YHN3-F1
#
_entry.id   AF-A0A2S7YHN3-F1
#
_cell.length_a   1.000
_cell.length_b   1.000
_cell.length_c   1.000
_cell.angle_alpha   90.00
_cell.angle_beta   90.00
_cell.angle_gamma   90.00
#
_symmetry.space_group_name_H-M   'P 1'
#
loop_
_entity.id
_entity.type
_entity.pdbx_description
1 polymer ?
#
loop_
_entity_poly.entity_id
_entity_poly.type
_entity_poly.pdbx_seq_one_letter_code
_entity_poly.pdbx_strand_id
1 'polypeptide(L)'
;MAGRTTVFLTPEETKRVTQKFEHGVEQRKTRAGEAWKAEDRKGLVQHATSTSLMQELSLASLGFGGAAPKKAEGDETMMTYAVGAPYPPCTVDAADLEPMAVAELQLESHHRGKKLTVRRVSPVAELKTSSWTVVEGVGAEPDQVVVLEMFLHKQLMGRELLDFGSEFVIKEPYYTLNGDNEAVIRVNHPSDLVVAAFSEDPESWRDNYKVEDPAVTPAQCKEKGNAALGKQQYALAHAYYTRGIAAADAAADPASTLSQDIRRNRAHVNLLLQRYDEAKADALASLTNGASEEQQALDAKAYFRAGSAAYALGEFAEAKRCFVEQDRLQPDNKTTQINIRRTAKRVEEQGKGSHDMKQVVASLPKVQWKPDVASFDGKTTVKSSPGAGRGLFAARDFKAGELIMCEKAFCTVSSKDKASPAVTALTVDIGQDYSIRVFPAGLHRAVVQKLLNNPSQAAQILGLDSGDYRGIGETGVSTAEGPVVDTFQVHNIVQRNAFGLGPQSADEDVSNATTGLWARASYLNHSCMPNSVKDFAGDLIVVRALQHIRTGDEITHAYQDNGDYDARQALLQTTWGFTCRCKLCVAEAADGDEVRVKRRELMKEADEFTQGNNPNGARIVALTKAKRLRKALDDTYDGKRFKGLPRLATKEIDQWLAIAQR
;
A
#
# COMPACT_ATOMS: atom_id res chain seq x y z
N MET A 1 -16.26 3.81 23.65
CA MET A 1 -16.26 4.02 22.18
C MET A 1 -15.56 2.89 21.40
N ALA A 2 -15.36 1.70 21.97
CA ALA A 2 -14.60 0.60 21.34
C ALA A 2 -15.36 -0.20 20.26
N GLY A 3 -16.67 0.02 20.08
CA GLY A 3 -17.51 -0.79 19.22
C GLY A 3 -17.52 -0.45 17.73
N ARG A 4 -16.81 0.58 17.27
CA ARG A 4 -16.86 1.03 15.85
C ARG A 4 -15.69 0.54 14.98
N THR A 5 -14.69 -0.11 15.56
CA THR A 5 -13.40 -0.40 14.90
C THR A 5 -13.05 -1.88 14.82
N THR A 6 -13.94 -2.78 15.26
CA THR A 6 -13.70 -4.24 15.23
C THR A 6 -14.81 -4.92 14.45
N VAL A 7 -14.44 -5.72 13.45
CA VAL A 7 -15.39 -6.57 12.72
C VAL A 7 -15.62 -7.83 13.53
N PHE A 8 -16.87 -8.07 13.92
CA PHE A 8 -17.30 -9.36 14.47
C PHE A 8 -18.20 -10.02 13.43
N LEU A 9 -17.71 -11.09 12.80
CA LEU A 9 -18.56 -11.96 11.98
C LEU A 9 -19.22 -12.98 12.89
N THR A 10 -20.53 -13.17 12.73
CA THR A 10 -21.22 -14.29 13.37
C THR A 10 -20.70 -15.63 12.82
N PRO A 11 -20.82 -16.74 13.56
CA PRO A 11 -20.51 -18.07 13.03
C PRO A 11 -21.24 -18.37 11.71
N GLU A 12 -22.49 -17.92 11.58
CA GLU A 12 -23.30 -18.07 10.38
C GLU A 12 -22.74 -17.24 9.20
N GLU A 13 -22.34 -15.99 9.44
CA GLU A 13 -21.72 -15.14 8.41
C GLU A 13 -20.36 -15.69 7.98
N THR A 14 -19.55 -16.13 8.94
CA THR A 14 -18.25 -16.77 8.69
C THR A 14 -18.44 -17.97 7.77
N LYS A 15 -19.36 -18.89 8.14
CA LYS A 15 -19.68 -20.07 7.33
C LYS A 15 -20.20 -19.71 5.95
N ARG A 16 -21.07 -18.71 5.82
CA ARG A 16 -21.58 -18.26 4.51
C ARG A 16 -20.46 -17.75 3.61
N VAL A 17 -19.53 -16.97 4.17
CA VAL A 17 -18.38 -16.43 3.43
C VAL A 17 -17.43 -17.56 3.02
N THR A 18 -17.05 -18.46 3.93
CA THR A 18 -16.12 -19.55 3.60
C THR A 18 -16.71 -20.52 2.58
N GLN A 19 -17.99 -20.90 2.71
CA GLN A 19 -18.67 -21.80 1.77
C GLN A 19 -18.67 -21.28 0.33
N LYS A 20 -18.81 -19.97 0.13
CA LYS A 20 -18.73 -19.35 -1.20
C LYS A 20 -17.36 -19.61 -1.84
N PHE A 21 -16.28 -19.44 -1.08
CA PHE A 21 -14.92 -19.65 -1.58
C PHE A 21 -14.54 -21.13 -1.71
N GLU A 22 -15.03 -22.00 -0.82
CA GLU A 22 -14.93 -23.46 -0.94
C GLU A 22 -15.53 -23.94 -2.25
N HIS A 23 -16.76 -23.51 -2.56
CA HIS A 23 -17.42 -23.87 -3.82
C HIS A 23 -16.62 -23.42 -5.04
N GLY A 24 -16.11 -22.17 -5.04
CA GLY A 24 -15.28 -21.67 -6.15
C GLY A 24 -13.95 -22.40 -6.29
N VAL A 25 -13.34 -22.89 -5.21
CA VAL A 25 -12.15 -23.75 -5.26
C VAL A 25 -12.50 -25.12 -5.88
N GLU A 26 -13.63 -25.70 -5.51
CA GLU A 26 -14.06 -26.98 -6.06
C GLU A 26 -14.38 -26.92 -7.55
N GLN A 27 -15.03 -25.84 -8.01
CA GLN A 27 -15.28 -25.58 -9.43
C GLN A 27 -13.97 -25.50 -10.23
N ARG A 28 -12.99 -24.77 -9.70
CA ARG A 28 -11.66 -24.65 -10.31
C ARG A 28 -10.96 -26.00 -10.41
N LYS A 29 -10.98 -26.80 -9.34
CA LYS A 29 -10.41 -28.16 -9.35
C LYS A 29 -11.10 -29.07 -10.36
N THR A 30 -12.43 -29.05 -10.41
CA THR A 30 -13.23 -29.93 -11.29
C THR A 30 -12.97 -29.64 -12.76
N ARG A 31 -12.78 -28.37 -13.11
CA ARG A 31 -12.62 -27.90 -14.50
C ARG A 31 -11.17 -27.68 -14.91
N ALA A 32 -10.22 -28.01 -14.03
CA ALA A 32 -8.79 -27.85 -14.30
C ALA A 32 -8.39 -28.65 -15.55
N GLY A 33 -7.61 -28.03 -16.44
CA GLY A 33 -7.16 -28.63 -17.70
C GLY A 33 -8.20 -28.64 -18.82
N GLU A 34 -9.44 -28.18 -18.59
CA GLU A 34 -10.37 -27.91 -19.70
C GLU A 34 -9.74 -26.91 -20.67
N ALA A 35 -9.68 -27.28 -21.96
CA ALA A 35 -9.23 -26.37 -23.00
C ALA A 35 -10.22 -25.21 -23.18
N TRP A 36 -9.71 -24.07 -23.62
CA TRP A 36 -10.53 -22.94 -24.04
C TRP A 36 -11.60 -23.36 -25.05
N LYS A 37 -12.77 -22.76 -24.91
CA LYS A 37 -13.93 -22.99 -25.79
C LYS A 37 -14.28 -21.67 -26.45
N ALA A 38 -14.64 -21.73 -27.73
CA ALA A 38 -15.12 -20.56 -28.45
C ALA A 38 -16.34 -19.97 -27.73
N GLU A 39 -16.24 -18.69 -27.38
CA GLU A 39 -17.31 -17.93 -26.71
C GLU A 39 -18.05 -17.05 -27.73
N ASP A 40 -19.31 -16.73 -27.47
CA ASP A 40 -20.07 -15.81 -28.31
C ASP A 40 -19.53 -14.39 -28.13
N ARG A 41 -18.70 -13.94 -29.09
CA ARG A 41 -18.14 -12.58 -29.15
C ARG A 41 -19.21 -11.52 -28.93
N LYS A 42 -20.37 -11.65 -29.60
CA LYS A 42 -21.42 -10.63 -29.51
C LYS A 42 -22.01 -10.60 -28.11
N GLY A 43 -22.29 -11.76 -27.53
CA GLY A 43 -22.78 -11.91 -26.16
C GLY A 43 -21.84 -11.29 -25.13
N LEU A 44 -20.53 -11.59 -25.19
CA LEU A 44 -19.54 -11.05 -24.26
C LEU A 44 -19.42 -9.52 -24.38
N VAL A 45 -19.32 -8.99 -25.59
CA VAL A 45 -19.21 -7.54 -25.82
C VAL A 45 -20.47 -6.83 -25.34
N GLN A 46 -21.66 -7.41 -25.55
CA GLN A 46 -22.92 -6.90 -25.01
C GLN A 46 -22.94 -6.93 -23.48
N HIS A 47 -22.45 -8.00 -22.87
CA HIS A 47 -22.34 -8.13 -21.41
C HIS A 47 -21.40 -7.06 -20.81
N ALA A 48 -20.22 -6.87 -21.41
CA ALA A 48 -19.28 -5.83 -21.02
C ALA A 48 -19.89 -4.42 -21.16
N THR A 49 -20.57 -4.17 -22.28
CA THR A 49 -21.24 -2.88 -22.55
C THR A 49 -22.35 -2.61 -21.53
N SER A 50 -23.19 -3.60 -21.26
CA SER A 50 -24.26 -3.48 -20.27
C SER A 50 -23.70 -3.22 -18.87
N THR A 51 -22.63 -3.92 -18.49
CA THR A 51 -22.01 -3.78 -17.16
C THR A 51 -21.36 -2.40 -16.99
N SER A 52 -20.59 -1.97 -17.98
CA SER A 52 -19.97 -0.64 -18.01
C SER A 52 -21.02 0.47 -17.96
N LEU A 53 -22.09 0.39 -18.76
CA LEU A 53 -23.18 1.37 -18.76
C LEU A 53 -23.93 1.43 -17.43
N MET A 54 -24.20 0.28 -16.80
CA MET A 54 -24.85 0.25 -15.47
C MET A 54 -24.01 0.99 -14.42
N GLN A 55 -22.68 0.91 -14.52
CA GLN A 55 -21.77 1.62 -13.61
C GLN A 55 -21.76 3.12 -13.88
N GLU A 56 -21.71 3.54 -15.15
CA GLU A 56 -21.80 4.96 -15.52
C GLU A 56 -23.11 5.58 -15.04
N LEU A 57 -24.25 4.89 -15.24
CA LEU A 57 -25.55 5.33 -14.75
C LEU A 57 -25.61 5.40 -13.22
N SER A 58 -25.01 4.42 -12.53
CA SER A 58 -24.89 4.45 -11.07
C SER A 58 -24.08 5.66 -10.60
N LEU A 59 -22.97 5.98 -11.26
CA LEU A 59 -22.12 7.15 -10.94
C LEU A 59 -22.83 8.48 -11.26
N ALA A 60 -23.54 8.56 -12.40
CA ALA A 60 -24.28 9.75 -12.81
C ALA A 60 -25.49 10.05 -11.92
N SER A 61 -26.16 9.01 -11.39
CA SER A 61 -27.30 9.16 -10.48
C SER A 61 -26.94 9.81 -9.13
N LEU A 62 -25.65 9.74 -8.75
CA LEU A 62 -25.08 10.43 -7.58
C LEU A 62 -24.75 11.91 -7.87
N GLY A 63 -24.85 12.36 -9.13
CA GLY A 63 -24.43 13.68 -9.60
C GLY A 63 -25.54 14.74 -9.72
N PHE A 64 -26.81 14.39 -9.55
CA PHE A 64 -27.94 15.34 -9.57
C PHE A 64 -28.53 15.55 -8.18
N GLY A 65 -27.98 16.51 -7.43
CA GLY A 65 -28.59 17.01 -6.19
C GLY A 65 -27.55 17.36 -5.13
N GLY A 66 -27.44 18.65 -4.80
CA GLY A 66 -26.55 19.15 -3.76
C GLY A 66 -26.90 18.61 -2.36
N ALA A 67 -26.30 17.48 -1.99
CA ALA A 67 -26.10 17.04 -0.62
C ALA A 67 -24.94 16.04 -0.63
N ALA A 68 -24.07 16.10 0.39
CA ALA A 68 -23.05 15.07 0.60
C ALA A 68 -23.72 13.68 0.59
N PRO A 69 -23.11 12.66 -0.05
CA PRO A 69 -23.75 11.37 -0.22
C PRO A 69 -24.12 10.79 1.14
N LYS A 70 -25.41 10.58 1.39
CA LYS A 70 -25.84 9.61 2.40
C LYS A 70 -25.41 8.24 1.88
N LYS A 71 -24.67 7.47 2.70
CA LYS A 71 -24.29 6.07 2.42
C LYS A 71 -25.54 5.35 1.87
N ALA A 72 -25.48 4.85 0.64
CA ALA A 72 -26.57 4.08 0.04
C ALA A 72 -26.72 2.75 0.81
N GLU A 73 -27.95 2.29 1.02
CA GLU A 73 -28.30 1.08 1.80
C GLU A 73 -27.72 -0.25 1.25
N GLY A 74 -26.93 -0.23 0.17
CA GLY A 74 -26.18 -1.38 -0.36
C GLY A 74 -24.64 -1.26 -0.27
N ASP A 75 -24.11 -0.13 0.20
CA ASP A 75 -22.66 0.11 0.31
C ASP A 75 -22.09 -0.32 1.67
N GLU A 76 -22.91 -0.99 2.50
CA GLU A 76 -22.58 -1.42 3.86
C GLU A 76 -21.75 -2.71 3.96
N THR A 77 -21.63 -3.49 2.88
CA THR A 77 -20.81 -4.72 2.91
C THR A 77 -19.36 -4.42 2.56
N MET A 78 -18.45 -4.67 3.52
CA MET A 78 -17.02 -4.62 3.29
C MET A 78 -16.62 -5.48 2.08
N MET A 79 -15.73 -4.93 1.27
CA MET A 79 -15.08 -5.63 0.15
C MET A 79 -14.54 -6.98 0.64
N THR A 80 -14.91 -8.08 0.00
CA THR A 80 -14.49 -9.43 0.40
C THR A 80 -13.88 -10.16 -0.78
N TYR A 81 -12.68 -10.73 -0.64
CA TYR A 81 -12.03 -11.50 -1.70
C TYR A 81 -11.10 -12.60 -1.16
N ALA A 82 -10.84 -13.60 -1.99
CA ALA A 82 -9.91 -14.67 -1.64
C ALA A 82 -8.46 -14.27 -1.92
N VAL A 83 -7.57 -14.66 -1.00
CA VAL A 83 -6.13 -14.70 -1.22
C VAL A 83 -5.81 -16.14 -1.62
N GLY A 84 -5.52 -16.32 -2.91
CA GLY A 84 -5.15 -17.63 -3.46
C GLY A 84 -3.75 -18.08 -3.07
N ALA A 85 -3.37 -19.27 -3.50
CA ALA A 85 -1.99 -19.72 -3.38
C ALA A 85 -1.07 -18.73 -4.11
N PRO A 86 -0.03 -18.19 -3.45
CA PRO A 86 0.85 -17.21 -4.06
C PRO A 86 1.66 -17.85 -5.18
N TYR A 87 1.90 -17.07 -6.23
CA TYR A 87 2.74 -17.46 -7.36
C TYR A 87 3.59 -16.27 -7.79
N PRO A 88 4.78 -16.50 -8.39
CA PRO A 88 5.65 -15.40 -8.76
C PRO A 88 5.16 -14.66 -10.03
N PRO A 89 5.43 -13.34 -10.13
CA PRO A 89 5.28 -12.60 -11.38
C PRO A 89 6.29 -13.05 -12.43
N CYS A 90 6.03 -12.71 -13.69
CA CYS A 90 7.00 -12.94 -14.76
C CYS A 90 8.15 -11.93 -14.66
N THR A 91 9.39 -12.45 -14.60
CA THR A 91 10.63 -11.65 -14.55
C THR A 91 11.42 -11.67 -15.85
N VAL A 92 10.84 -12.21 -16.92
CA VAL A 92 11.47 -12.31 -18.26
C VAL A 92 10.93 -11.19 -19.13
N ASP A 93 11.75 -10.58 -19.99
CA ASP A 93 11.29 -9.56 -20.92
C ASP A 93 10.21 -10.11 -21.86
N ALA A 94 9.20 -9.30 -22.20
CA ALA A 94 8.11 -9.74 -23.07
C ALA A 94 8.62 -10.12 -24.47
N ALA A 95 9.74 -9.55 -24.92
CA ALA A 95 10.37 -9.91 -26.19
C ALA A 95 10.83 -11.38 -26.22
N ASP A 96 11.30 -11.91 -25.10
CA ASP A 96 11.97 -13.21 -24.98
C ASP A 96 11.01 -14.38 -24.68
N LEU A 97 9.74 -14.08 -24.38
CA LEU A 97 8.72 -15.10 -24.16
C LEU A 97 8.19 -15.68 -25.48
N GLU A 98 7.89 -16.97 -25.50
CA GLU A 98 7.35 -17.66 -26.67
C GLU A 98 5.89 -17.26 -26.91
N PRO A 99 5.49 -16.87 -28.14
CA PRO A 99 4.09 -16.59 -28.44
C PRO A 99 3.17 -17.79 -28.21
N MET A 100 1.91 -17.53 -27.85
CA MET A 100 0.81 -18.49 -27.84
C MET A 100 -0.49 -17.86 -28.36
N ALA A 101 -1.45 -18.68 -28.78
CA ALA A 101 -2.79 -18.30 -29.19
C ALA A 101 -3.83 -18.47 -28.06
N VAL A 102 -4.98 -17.81 -28.19
CA VAL A 102 -6.10 -17.94 -27.23
C VAL A 102 -6.60 -19.39 -27.15
N ALA A 103 -6.65 -20.10 -28.28
CA ALA A 103 -7.07 -21.49 -28.34
C ALA A 103 -6.17 -22.48 -27.56
N GLU A 104 -4.96 -22.06 -27.17
CA GLU A 104 -4.03 -22.88 -26.39
C GLU A 104 -4.26 -22.76 -24.86
N LEU A 105 -5.15 -21.88 -24.42
CA LEU A 105 -5.41 -21.67 -22.99
C LEU A 105 -6.06 -22.92 -22.35
N GLN A 106 -5.57 -23.27 -21.16
CA GLN A 106 -6.11 -24.35 -20.33
C GLN A 106 -6.53 -23.83 -18.96
N LEU A 107 -7.72 -24.22 -18.48
CA LEU A 107 -8.23 -23.74 -17.19
C LEU A 107 -7.33 -24.18 -16.03
N GLU A 108 -7.19 -23.29 -15.04
CA GLU A 108 -6.29 -23.39 -13.89
C GLU A 108 -4.81 -23.59 -14.26
N SER A 109 -4.38 -23.05 -15.41
CA SER A 109 -3.00 -23.16 -15.88
C SER A 109 -2.32 -21.80 -16.01
N HIS A 110 -1.11 -21.71 -15.44
CA HIS A 110 -0.15 -20.65 -15.73
C HIS A 110 0.71 -21.08 -16.92
N HIS A 111 0.56 -20.38 -18.04
CA HIS A 111 1.30 -20.69 -19.27
C HIS A 111 2.71 -20.09 -19.18
N ARG A 112 3.55 -20.64 -18.29
CA ARG A 112 4.91 -20.15 -18.00
C ARG A 112 5.79 -20.17 -19.25
N GLY A 113 6.65 -19.16 -19.39
CA GLY A 113 7.49 -18.97 -20.57
C GLY A 113 6.74 -18.52 -21.84
N LYS A 114 5.42 -18.35 -21.78
CA LYS A 114 4.60 -17.89 -22.92
C LYS A 114 4.18 -16.43 -22.82
N LYS A 115 3.82 -15.84 -23.95
CA LYS A 115 3.12 -14.55 -24.03
C LYS A 115 1.92 -14.63 -24.97
N LEU A 116 0.87 -13.90 -24.63
CA LEU A 116 -0.31 -13.75 -25.46
C LEU A 116 -0.51 -12.27 -25.80
N THR A 117 -0.47 -11.93 -27.08
CA THR A 117 -0.76 -10.57 -27.57
C THR A 117 -2.24 -10.45 -27.89
N VAL A 118 -2.90 -9.45 -27.31
CA VAL A 118 -4.34 -9.27 -27.43
C VAL A 118 -4.72 -7.82 -27.73
N ARG A 119 -5.86 -7.62 -28.38
CA ARG A 119 -6.48 -6.33 -28.63
C ARG A 119 -7.80 -6.22 -27.88
N ARG A 120 -8.06 -5.07 -27.25
CA ARG A 120 -9.34 -4.79 -26.58
C ARG A 120 -10.46 -4.60 -27.61
N VAL A 121 -11.59 -5.27 -27.39
CA VAL A 121 -12.75 -5.27 -28.32
C VAL A 121 -14.08 -4.91 -27.63
N SER A 122 -14.02 -4.44 -26.39
CA SER A 122 -15.19 -4.00 -25.60
C SER A 122 -14.81 -2.82 -24.69
N PRO A 123 -15.77 -2.17 -24.03
CA PRO A 123 -15.45 -1.23 -22.96
C PRO A 123 -14.88 -2.00 -21.75
N VAL A 124 -14.35 -1.25 -20.78
CA VAL A 124 -13.92 -1.80 -19.49
C VAL A 124 -15.08 -1.72 -18.50
N ALA A 125 -15.31 -2.82 -17.80
CA ALA A 125 -16.20 -2.89 -16.67
C ALA A 125 -15.37 -2.81 -15.37
N GLU A 126 -15.72 -1.88 -14.49
CA GLU A 126 -15.00 -1.59 -13.26
C GLU A 126 -15.72 -2.11 -12.02
N LEU A 127 -15.13 -3.08 -11.34
CA LEU A 127 -15.62 -3.59 -10.06
C LEU A 127 -14.77 -3.03 -8.89
N LYS A 128 -15.24 -3.29 -7.66
CA LYS A 128 -14.51 -2.91 -6.42
C LYS A 128 -13.15 -3.63 -6.32
N THR A 129 -13.10 -4.90 -6.72
CA THR A 129 -11.93 -5.79 -6.60
C THR A 129 -11.17 -6.02 -7.90
N SER A 130 -11.74 -5.69 -9.05
CA SER A 130 -11.12 -5.92 -10.37
C SER A 130 -11.65 -4.94 -11.40
N SER A 131 -11.01 -4.87 -12.56
CA SER A 131 -11.64 -4.40 -13.79
C SER A 131 -11.44 -5.46 -14.87
N TRP A 132 -12.36 -5.53 -15.82
CA TRP A 132 -12.30 -6.53 -16.87
C TRP A 132 -12.79 -5.99 -18.21
N THR A 133 -12.34 -6.63 -19.29
CA THR A 133 -12.71 -6.30 -20.67
C THR A 133 -12.62 -7.54 -21.54
N VAL A 134 -13.27 -7.52 -22.71
CA VAL A 134 -13.15 -8.58 -23.71
C VAL A 134 -12.00 -8.24 -24.64
N VAL A 135 -11.15 -9.23 -24.90
CA VAL A 135 -9.99 -9.09 -25.78
C VAL A 135 -9.99 -10.18 -26.85
N GLU A 136 -9.42 -9.88 -28.02
CA GLU A 136 -9.18 -10.83 -29.11
C GLU A 136 -7.67 -11.07 -29.30
N GLY A 137 -7.27 -12.29 -29.68
CA GLY A 137 -5.87 -12.58 -30.00
C GLY A 137 -5.38 -11.87 -31.26
N VAL A 138 -4.23 -11.19 -31.20
CA VAL A 138 -3.64 -10.52 -32.37
C VAL A 138 -3.07 -11.56 -33.34
N GLY A 139 -3.51 -11.53 -34.60
CA GLY A 139 -3.09 -12.49 -35.63
C GLY A 139 -3.78 -13.86 -35.53
N ALA A 140 -4.74 -14.03 -34.62
CA ALA A 140 -5.57 -15.23 -34.52
C ALA A 140 -6.71 -15.22 -35.56
N GLU A 141 -7.37 -16.37 -35.74
CA GLU A 141 -8.62 -16.40 -36.50
C GLU A 141 -9.67 -15.46 -35.84
N PRO A 142 -10.52 -14.80 -36.64
CA PRO A 142 -11.59 -13.97 -36.11
C PRO A 142 -12.43 -14.76 -35.11
N ASP A 143 -12.88 -14.08 -34.05
CA ASP A 143 -13.76 -14.60 -32.98
C ASP A 143 -13.10 -15.46 -31.89
N GLN A 144 -11.77 -15.56 -31.85
CA GLN A 144 -11.06 -16.03 -30.66
C GLN A 144 -10.98 -14.94 -29.58
N VAL A 145 -12.05 -14.82 -28.80
CA VAL A 145 -12.17 -13.86 -27.71
C VAL A 145 -12.06 -14.51 -26.33
N VAL A 146 -11.62 -13.72 -25.36
CA VAL A 146 -11.54 -14.12 -23.96
C VAL A 146 -11.71 -12.89 -23.05
N VAL A 147 -12.17 -13.09 -21.83
CA VAL A 147 -12.21 -12.03 -20.81
C VAL A 147 -10.84 -11.86 -20.18
N LEU A 148 -10.31 -10.64 -20.19
CA LEU A 148 -9.12 -10.23 -19.46
C LEU A 148 -9.54 -9.49 -18.18
N GLU A 149 -9.13 -10.02 -17.02
CA GLU A 149 -9.39 -9.44 -15.70
C GLU A 149 -8.09 -8.94 -15.07
N MET A 150 -8.06 -7.67 -14.67
CA MET A 150 -7.03 -7.09 -13.82
C MET A 150 -7.51 -7.05 -12.37
N PHE A 151 -6.87 -7.80 -11.49
CA PHE A 151 -7.30 -7.95 -10.10
C PHE A 151 -6.59 -6.98 -9.16
N LEU A 152 -7.38 -6.22 -8.39
CA LEU A 152 -7.04 -5.26 -7.33
C LEU A 152 -6.16 -4.06 -7.75
N HIS A 153 -5.07 -4.29 -8.45
CA HIS A 153 -4.05 -3.33 -8.86
C HIS A 153 -4.32 -2.80 -10.27
N LYS A 154 -5.54 -2.28 -10.46
CA LYS A 154 -6.12 -1.94 -11.77
C LYS A 154 -5.77 -0.57 -12.35
N GLN A 155 -4.88 0.18 -11.70
CA GLN A 155 -4.51 1.52 -12.12
C GLN A 155 -3.07 1.61 -12.63
N LEU A 156 -2.86 2.43 -13.65
CA LEU A 156 -1.57 2.82 -14.18
C LEU A 156 -1.54 4.34 -14.36
N MET A 157 -0.59 5.03 -13.74
CA MET A 157 -0.43 6.48 -13.84
C MET A 157 -1.72 7.28 -13.55
N GLY A 158 -2.53 6.79 -12.61
CA GLY A 158 -3.78 7.44 -12.20
C GLY A 158 -4.97 7.21 -13.13
N ARG A 159 -4.88 6.30 -14.10
CA ARG A 159 -6.00 5.85 -14.94
C ARG A 159 -6.22 4.36 -14.79
N GLU A 160 -7.42 3.87 -15.11
CA GLU A 160 -7.66 2.44 -15.25
C GLU A 160 -6.78 1.86 -16.37
N LEU A 161 -6.03 0.81 -16.04
CA LEU A 161 -5.00 0.25 -16.90
C LEU A 161 -5.60 -0.32 -18.19
N LEU A 162 -6.71 -1.06 -18.07
CA LEU A 162 -7.38 -1.67 -19.22
C LEU A 162 -8.02 -0.63 -20.16
N ASP A 163 -8.39 0.55 -19.67
CA ASP A 163 -8.90 1.65 -20.51
C ASP A 163 -7.77 2.44 -21.16
N PHE A 164 -6.61 2.48 -20.50
CA PHE A 164 -5.44 3.15 -21.02
C PHE A 164 -4.79 2.38 -22.18
N GLY A 165 -4.96 1.06 -22.26
CA GLY A 165 -4.43 0.23 -23.37
C GLY A 165 -5.49 -0.11 -24.41
N SER A 166 -5.06 -0.16 -25.67
CA SER A 166 -5.83 -0.74 -26.80
C SER A 166 -5.31 -2.12 -27.19
N GLU A 167 -4.00 -2.34 -27.05
CA GLU A 167 -3.35 -3.63 -27.23
C GLU A 167 -2.42 -3.95 -26.06
N PHE A 168 -2.38 -5.23 -25.69
CA PHE A 168 -1.62 -5.72 -24.56
C PHE A 168 -0.78 -6.95 -24.92
N VAL A 169 0.37 -7.08 -24.28
CA VAL A 169 1.08 -8.36 -24.18
C VAL A 169 0.91 -8.88 -22.75
N ILE A 170 0.27 -10.04 -22.63
CA ILE A 170 0.08 -10.75 -21.36
C ILE A 170 1.23 -11.73 -21.20
N LYS A 171 2.07 -11.52 -20.18
CA LYS A 171 3.20 -12.38 -19.83
C LYS A 171 2.69 -13.54 -18.97
N GLU A 172 3.08 -14.76 -19.32
CA GLU A 172 2.70 -16.01 -18.64
C GLU A 172 1.20 -16.10 -18.26
N PRO A 173 0.28 -16.03 -19.24
CA PRO A 173 -1.16 -15.91 -18.97
C PRO A 173 -1.68 -16.95 -17.98
N TYR A 174 -2.45 -16.50 -16.98
CA TYR A 174 -3.15 -17.36 -16.03
C TYR A 174 -4.63 -17.44 -16.37
N TYR A 175 -5.05 -18.57 -16.94
CA TYR A 175 -6.45 -18.80 -17.30
C TYR A 175 -7.16 -19.56 -16.18
N THR A 176 -8.18 -18.95 -15.57
CA THR A 176 -8.79 -19.39 -14.31
C THR A 176 -10.27 -19.00 -14.27
N LEU A 177 -10.96 -19.31 -13.18
CA LEU A 177 -12.33 -18.86 -12.94
C LEU A 177 -12.39 -17.59 -12.08
N ASN A 178 -13.36 -16.71 -12.40
CA ASN A 178 -13.72 -15.55 -11.58
C ASN A 178 -14.69 -15.89 -10.44
N GLY A 179 -15.08 -14.86 -9.68
CA GLY A 179 -16.00 -15.01 -8.55
C GLY A 179 -17.39 -15.51 -8.94
N ASP A 180 -17.75 -15.42 -10.22
CA ASP A 180 -19.01 -15.84 -10.82
C ASP A 180 -18.84 -17.17 -11.62
N ASN A 181 -17.70 -17.84 -11.47
CA ASN A 181 -17.32 -19.08 -12.15
C ASN A 181 -17.19 -18.98 -13.68
N GLU A 182 -16.99 -17.77 -14.20
CA GLU A 182 -16.69 -17.52 -15.61
C GLU A 182 -15.20 -17.66 -15.88
N ALA A 183 -14.84 -18.13 -17.07
CA ALA A 183 -13.45 -18.35 -17.45
C ALA A 183 -12.79 -17.03 -17.91
N VAL A 184 -11.67 -16.67 -17.27
CA VAL A 184 -10.99 -15.40 -17.49
C VAL A 184 -9.47 -15.60 -17.51
N ILE A 185 -8.75 -14.75 -18.25
CA ILE A 185 -7.33 -14.54 -17.98
C ILE A 185 -7.24 -13.56 -16.81
N ARG A 186 -6.73 -14.00 -15.66
CA ARG A 186 -6.53 -13.16 -14.48
C ARG A 186 -5.10 -12.66 -14.39
N VAL A 187 -4.94 -11.34 -14.29
CA VAL A 187 -3.68 -10.68 -13.98
C VAL A 187 -3.71 -10.20 -12.53
N ASN A 188 -2.88 -10.79 -11.66
CA ASN A 188 -2.71 -10.36 -10.27
C ASN A 188 -1.49 -9.44 -10.08
N HIS A 189 -0.50 -9.52 -10.96
CA HIS A 189 0.70 -8.71 -10.94
C HIS A 189 0.66 -7.70 -12.09
N PRO A 190 0.64 -6.38 -11.81
CA PRO A 190 0.57 -5.36 -12.85
C PRO A 190 1.70 -5.44 -13.88
N SER A 191 2.88 -5.93 -13.49
CA SER A 191 4.04 -6.11 -14.37
C SER A 191 3.87 -7.22 -15.41
N ASP A 192 2.89 -8.12 -15.24
CA ASP A 192 2.62 -9.20 -16.19
C ASP A 192 1.74 -8.73 -17.37
N LEU A 193 1.24 -7.49 -17.33
CA LEU A 193 0.45 -6.89 -18.41
C LEU A 193 1.14 -5.67 -18.99
N VAL A 194 1.68 -5.83 -20.20
CA VAL A 194 2.40 -4.77 -20.92
C VAL A 194 1.45 -4.08 -21.87
N VAL A 195 1.36 -2.75 -21.80
CA VAL A 195 0.60 -1.93 -22.76
C VAL A 195 1.45 -1.78 -24.03
N ALA A 196 1.07 -2.50 -25.09
CA ALA A 196 1.75 -2.43 -26.38
C ALA A 196 1.32 -1.22 -27.21
N ALA A 197 0.04 -0.87 -27.11
CA ALA A 197 -0.53 0.36 -27.68
C ALA A 197 -1.45 1.02 -26.65
N PHE A 198 -1.29 2.33 -26.44
CA PHE A 198 -2.17 3.09 -25.57
C PHE A 198 -3.39 3.60 -26.34
N SER A 199 -4.48 3.82 -25.62
CA SER A 199 -5.72 4.39 -26.12
C SER A 199 -5.79 5.89 -25.86
N GLU A 200 -6.08 6.67 -26.89
CA GLU A 200 -6.37 8.12 -26.75
C GLU A 200 -7.76 8.37 -26.14
N ASP A 201 -8.70 7.44 -26.39
CA ASP A 201 -10.13 7.52 -26.02
C ASP A 201 -10.62 6.16 -25.47
N PRO A 202 -11.29 6.09 -24.31
CA PRO A 202 -11.91 4.85 -23.83
C PRO A 202 -12.82 4.15 -24.85
N GLU A 203 -13.42 4.88 -25.80
CA GLU A 203 -14.30 4.30 -26.83
C GLU A 203 -13.59 3.74 -28.07
N SER A 204 -12.26 3.80 -28.13
CA SER A 204 -11.45 3.38 -29.29
C SER A 204 -11.67 1.93 -29.76
N TRP A 205 -12.24 1.08 -28.91
CA TRP A 205 -12.60 -0.31 -29.23
C TRP A 205 -13.69 -0.42 -30.32
N ARG A 206 -14.49 0.64 -30.54
CA ARG A 206 -15.61 0.63 -31.50
C ARG A 206 -15.18 0.69 -32.97
N ASP A 207 -14.02 1.26 -33.27
CA ASP A 207 -13.62 1.62 -34.64
C ASP A 207 -12.84 0.54 -35.39
N ASN A 208 -12.91 -0.73 -34.95
CA ASN A 208 -12.02 -1.82 -35.40
C ASN A 208 -10.53 -1.45 -35.39
N TYR A 209 -10.19 -0.44 -34.57
CA TYR A 209 -8.91 0.28 -34.47
C TYR A 209 -7.91 -0.14 -35.55
N LYS A 210 -8.00 0.47 -36.73
CA LYS A 210 -6.83 0.52 -37.61
C LYS A 210 -5.81 1.29 -36.79
N VAL A 211 -4.83 0.58 -36.22
CA VAL A 211 -3.64 1.20 -35.64
C VAL A 211 -3.03 2.00 -36.77
N GLU A 212 -3.41 3.26 -36.88
CA GLU A 212 -2.64 4.23 -37.61
C GLU A 212 -1.34 4.32 -36.82
N ASP A 213 -0.36 3.52 -37.23
CA ASP A 213 1.03 3.76 -36.97
C ASP A 213 1.65 4.48 -38.17
N PRO A 214 1.26 5.74 -38.50
CA PRO A 214 2.14 6.54 -39.31
C PRO A 214 3.29 6.88 -38.38
N ALA A 215 4.52 6.59 -38.81
CA ALA A 215 5.77 7.04 -38.24
C ALA A 215 5.67 8.45 -37.62
N VAL A 216 5.20 8.55 -36.37
CA VAL A 216 4.98 9.84 -35.70
C VAL A 216 6.37 10.34 -35.39
N THR A 217 6.75 11.46 -35.99
CA THR A 217 8.08 12.02 -35.77
C THR A 217 8.25 12.38 -34.30
N PRO A 218 9.48 12.42 -33.76
CA PRO A 218 9.70 12.86 -32.38
C PRO A 218 9.08 14.24 -32.09
N ALA A 219 9.04 15.13 -33.08
CA ALA A 219 8.43 16.46 -32.96
C ALA A 219 6.91 16.38 -32.80
N GLN A 220 6.24 15.56 -33.60
CA GLN A 220 4.79 15.33 -33.46
C GLN A 220 4.45 14.68 -32.11
N CYS A 221 5.30 13.76 -31.62
CA CYS A 221 5.14 13.19 -30.27
C CYS A 221 5.26 14.27 -29.19
N LYS A 222 6.21 15.21 -29.31
CA LYS A 222 6.35 16.36 -28.40
C LYS A 222 5.09 17.22 -28.42
N GLU A 223 4.55 17.55 -29.59
CA GLU A 223 3.34 18.37 -29.73
C GLU A 223 2.11 17.70 -29.11
N LYS A 224 1.86 16.42 -29.44
CA LYS A 224 0.77 15.64 -28.85
C LYS A 224 0.91 15.51 -27.34
N GLY A 225 2.12 15.25 -26.85
CA GLY A 225 2.42 15.21 -25.41
C GLY A 225 2.17 16.55 -24.71
N ASN A 226 2.56 17.67 -25.33
CA ASN A 226 2.29 19.01 -24.81
C ASN A 226 0.78 19.31 -24.78
N ALA A 227 0.05 18.92 -25.82
CA ALA A 227 -1.40 19.08 -25.89
C ALA A 227 -2.11 18.27 -24.79
N ALA A 228 -1.71 17.01 -24.58
CA ALA A 228 -2.21 16.16 -23.51
C ALA A 228 -1.88 16.74 -22.12
N LEU A 229 -0.66 17.26 -21.91
CA LEU A 229 -0.26 17.94 -20.69
C LEU A 229 -1.13 19.19 -20.42
N GLY A 230 -1.40 20.00 -21.45
CA GLY A 230 -2.29 21.16 -21.34
C GLY A 230 -3.71 20.79 -20.92
N LYS A 231 -4.18 19.59 -21.30
CA LYS A 231 -5.47 19.00 -20.88
C LYS A 231 -5.39 18.22 -19.55
N GLN A 232 -4.24 18.24 -18.87
CA GLN A 232 -3.97 17.46 -17.65
C GLN A 232 -4.11 15.93 -17.82
N GLN A 233 -3.98 15.44 -19.05
CA GLN A 233 -3.99 14.00 -19.37
C GLN A 233 -2.58 13.44 -19.20
N TYR A 234 -2.11 13.36 -17.95
CA TYR A 234 -0.71 13.08 -17.63
C TYR A 234 -0.22 11.71 -18.12
N ALA A 235 -1.02 10.65 -18.01
CA ALA A 235 -0.67 9.32 -18.53
C ALA A 235 -0.49 9.33 -20.06
N LEU A 236 -1.36 10.02 -20.78
CA LEU A 236 -1.28 10.17 -22.23
C LEU A 236 -0.07 11.02 -22.65
N ALA A 237 0.18 12.11 -21.92
CA ALA A 237 1.37 12.94 -22.13
C ALA A 237 2.67 12.12 -21.92
N HIS A 238 2.73 11.31 -20.86
CA HIS A 238 3.85 10.41 -20.60
C HIS A 238 4.06 9.42 -21.74
N ALA A 239 2.99 8.78 -22.24
CA ALA A 239 3.07 7.83 -23.35
C ALA A 239 3.65 8.47 -24.63
N TYR A 240 3.14 9.65 -24.99
CA TYR A 240 3.65 10.39 -26.15
C TYR A 240 5.11 10.80 -26.00
N TYR A 241 5.50 11.32 -24.83
CA TYR A 241 6.89 11.67 -24.59
C TYR A 241 7.80 10.44 -24.60
N THR A 242 7.36 9.32 -24.05
CA THR A 242 8.13 8.06 -24.07
C THR A 242 8.35 7.58 -25.51
N ARG A 243 7.31 7.58 -26.34
CA ARG A 243 7.41 7.27 -27.77
C ARG A 243 8.34 8.25 -28.51
N GLY A 244 8.22 9.54 -28.21
CA GLY A 244 9.05 10.60 -28.79
C GLY A 244 10.53 10.48 -28.44
N ILE A 245 10.86 10.11 -27.19
CA ILE A 245 12.24 9.87 -26.74
C ILE A 245 12.81 8.66 -27.46
N ALA A 246 12.09 7.54 -27.49
CA ALA A 246 12.55 6.33 -28.18
C ALA A 246 12.85 6.59 -29.66
N ALA A 247 11.94 7.31 -30.35
CA ALA A 247 12.14 7.69 -31.75
C ALA A 247 13.30 8.69 -31.95
N ALA A 248 13.47 9.66 -31.05
CA ALA A 248 14.56 10.63 -31.13
C ALA A 248 15.93 9.98 -30.89
N ASP A 249 16.03 9.11 -29.88
CA ASP A 249 17.26 8.39 -29.56
C ASP A 249 17.65 7.42 -30.69
N ALA A 250 16.67 6.74 -31.29
CA ALA A 250 16.91 5.84 -32.42
C ALA A 250 17.41 6.57 -33.69
N ALA A 251 16.98 7.81 -33.91
CA ALA A 251 17.47 8.65 -35.01
C ALA A 251 18.93 9.11 -34.81
N ALA A 252 19.40 9.16 -33.56
CA ALA A 252 20.77 9.47 -33.16
C ALA A 252 21.37 10.75 -33.79
N ASP A 253 20.55 11.78 -34.03
CA ASP A 253 21.00 13.07 -34.57
C ASP A 253 21.69 13.91 -33.48
N PRO A 254 23.03 14.08 -33.50
CA PRO A 254 23.76 14.80 -32.46
C PRO A 254 23.50 16.31 -32.49
N ALA A 255 22.97 16.85 -33.59
CA ALA A 255 22.63 18.27 -33.71
C ALA A 255 21.26 18.60 -33.11
N SER A 256 20.44 17.59 -32.80
CA SER A 256 19.09 17.76 -32.30
C SER A 256 19.02 17.80 -30.78
N THR A 257 18.50 18.88 -30.22
CA THR A 257 18.18 19.00 -28.78
C THR A 257 16.80 18.44 -28.44
N LEU A 258 16.11 17.82 -29.40
CA LEU A 258 14.72 17.40 -29.27
C LEU A 258 14.53 16.30 -28.21
N SER A 259 15.45 15.33 -28.13
CA SER A 259 15.39 14.30 -27.07
C SER A 259 15.50 14.93 -25.68
N GLN A 260 16.42 15.89 -25.49
CA GLN A 260 16.57 16.62 -24.23
C GLN A 260 15.30 17.40 -23.86
N ASP A 261 14.69 18.10 -24.82
CA ASP A 261 13.44 18.82 -24.60
C ASP A 261 12.29 17.91 -24.18
N ILE A 262 12.12 16.76 -24.85
CA ILE A 262 11.07 15.81 -24.54
C ILE A 262 11.30 15.20 -23.15
N ARG A 263 12.54 14.79 -22.82
CA ARG A 263 12.90 14.31 -21.47
C ARG A 263 12.60 15.34 -20.40
N ARG A 264 12.96 16.60 -20.64
CA ARG A 264 12.67 17.71 -19.71
C ARG A 264 11.16 17.80 -19.47
N ASN A 265 10.32 17.71 -20.51
CA ASN A 265 8.87 17.70 -20.36
C ASN A 265 8.33 16.45 -19.66
N ARG A 266 8.84 15.26 -20.00
CA ARG A 266 8.46 14.01 -19.33
C ARG A 266 8.85 14.01 -17.87
N ALA A 267 9.99 14.59 -17.49
CA ALA A 267 10.39 14.78 -16.09
C ALA A 267 9.35 15.57 -15.29
N HIS A 268 8.74 16.59 -15.90
CA HIS A 268 7.67 17.35 -15.26
C HIS A 268 6.40 16.52 -15.06
N VAL A 269 6.01 15.77 -16.09
CA VAL A 269 4.86 14.84 -16.01
C VAL A 269 5.11 13.78 -14.94
N ASN A 270 6.32 13.22 -14.89
CA ASN A 270 6.72 12.23 -13.89
C ASN A 270 6.67 12.79 -12.46
N LEU A 271 7.01 14.07 -12.24
CA LEU A 271 6.78 14.71 -10.93
C LEU A 271 5.30 14.77 -10.55
N LEU A 272 4.41 15.07 -11.50
CA LEU A 272 2.96 15.12 -11.28
C LEU A 272 2.37 13.72 -11.03
N LEU A 273 2.92 12.71 -11.70
CA LEU A 273 2.56 11.29 -11.54
C LEU A 273 3.25 10.61 -10.34
N GLN A 274 4.09 11.32 -9.59
CA GLN A 274 4.87 10.79 -8.45
C GLN A 274 5.83 9.64 -8.82
N ARG A 275 6.35 9.68 -10.05
CA ARG A 275 7.39 8.78 -10.60
C ARG A 275 8.75 9.46 -10.47
N TYR A 276 9.24 9.57 -9.24
CA TYR A 276 10.37 10.44 -8.92
C TYR A 276 11.71 9.90 -9.44
N ASP A 277 11.90 8.58 -9.47
CA ASP A 277 13.11 7.98 -10.06
C ASP A 277 13.26 8.36 -11.54
N GLU A 278 12.20 8.15 -12.32
CA GLU A 278 12.16 8.50 -13.74
C GLU A 278 12.23 10.02 -13.94
N ALA A 279 11.56 10.82 -13.10
CA ALA A 279 11.65 12.27 -13.15
C ALA A 279 13.08 12.79 -12.95
N LYS A 280 13.81 12.22 -11.98
CA LYS A 280 15.20 12.56 -11.70
C LYS A 280 16.10 12.18 -12.88
N ALA A 281 15.96 10.95 -13.37
CA ALA A 281 16.74 10.45 -14.51
C ALA A 281 16.52 11.29 -15.77
N ASP A 282 15.26 11.56 -16.14
CA ASP A 282 14.92 12.39 -17.30
C ASP A 282 15.42 13.82 -17.16
N ALA A 283 15.29 14.41 -15.96
CA ALA A 283 15.76 15.76 -15.72
C ALA A 283 17.28 15.86 -15.94
N LEU A 284 18.06 14.97 -15.33
CA LEU A 284 19.52 14.97 -15.49
C LEU A 284 19.95 14.63 -16.92
N ALA A 285 19.28 13.69 -17.59
CA ALA A 285 19.54 13.37 -18.99
C ALA A 285 19.15 14.50 -19.97
N SER A 286 18.39 15.49 -19.52
CA SER A 286 17.98 16.65 -20.32
C SER A 286 18.93 17.86 -20.25
N LEU A 287 20.01 17.75 -19.46
CA LEU A 287 21.03 18.79 -19.36
C LEU A 287 21.73 19.00 -20.71
N THR A 288 21.82 20.26 -21.12
CA THR A 288 22.46 20.72 -22.35
C THR A 288 23.96 20.94 -22.13
N ASN A 289 24.39 21.28 -20.90
CA ASN A 289 25.75 21.69 -20.55
C ASN A 289 26.28 22.85 -21.40
N GLY A 290 25.36 23.65 -21.94
CA GLY A 290 25.67 24.75 -22.83
C GLY A 290 26.05 26.02 -22.08
N ALA A 291 26.79 26.90 -22.76
CA ALA A 291 27.23 28.18 -22.19
C ALA A 291 26.26 29.35 -22.49
N SER A 292 25.27 29.16 -23.38
CA SER A 292 24.32 30.23 -23.69
C SER A 292 23.34 30.45 -22.52
N GLU A 293 22.83 31.68 -22.39
CA GLU A 293 21.85 32.02 -21.35
C GLU A 293 20.59 31.15 -21.44
N GLU A 294 20.14 30.84 -22.66
CA GLU A 294 19.01 29.95 -22.90
C GLU A 294 19.31 28.53 -22.39
N GLN A 295 20.46 27.95 -22.76
CA GLN A 295 20.88 26.63 -22.32
C GLN A 295 21.03 26.55 -20.80
N GLN A 296 21.63 27.56 -20.17
CA GLN A 296 21.74 27.65 -18.72
C GLN A 296 20.38 27.74 -18.03
N ALA A 297 19.40 28.44 -18.61
CA ALA A 297 18.03 28.49 -18.09
C ALA A 297 17.31 27.13 -18.20
N LEU A 298 17.56 26.38 -19.28
CA LEU A 298 17.03 25.03 -19.45
C LEU A 298 17.66 24.05 -18.45
N ASP A 299 18.96 24.15 -18.21
CA ASP A 299 19.69 23.33 -17.24
C ASP A 299 19.27 23.66 -15.81
N ALA A 300 19.05 24.93 -15.46
CA ALA A 300 18.49 25.32 -14.16
C ALA A 300 17.10 24.69 -13.93
N LYS A 301 16.27 24.61 -14.98
CA LYS A 301 14.96 23.95 -14.93
C LYS A 301 15.09 22.42 -14.76
N ALA A 302 16.09 21.80 -15.37
CA ALA A 302 16.41 20.39 -15.17
C ALA A 302 16.82 20.14 -13.71
N TYR A 303 17.77 20.90 -13.16
CA TYR A 303 18.20 20.77 -11.77
C TYR A 303 17.07 21.01 -10.77
N PHE A 304 16.16 21.97 -11.02
CA PHE A 304 14.97 22.14 -10.18
C PHE A 304 14.11 20.87 -10.13
N ARG A 305 13.89 20.22 -11.28
CA ARG A 305 13.09 19.00 -11.39
C ARG A 305 13.79 17.82 -10.73
N ALA A 306 15.08 17.63 -11.00
CA ALA A 306 15.90 16.59 -10.35
C ALA A 306 15.94 16.77 -8.84
N GLY A 307 16.15 17.99 -8.35
CA GLY A 307 16.16 18.32 -6.93
C GLY A 307 14.80 18.09 -6.26
N SER A 308 13.71 18.41 -6.95
CA SER A 308 12.34 18.15 -6.47
C SER A 308 12.04 16.65 -6.37
N ALA A 309 12.47 15.87 -7.36
CA ALA A 309 12.34 14.41 -7.34
C ALA A 309 13.16 13.78 -6.22
N ALA A 310 14.44 14.14 -6.10
CA ALA A 310 15.32 13.69 -5.01
C ALA A 310 14.76 14.06 -3.62
N TYR A 311 14.16 15.25 -3.48
CA TYR A 311 13.49 15.66 -2.25
C TYR A 311 12.34 14.72 -1.89
N ALA A 312 11.49 14.38 -2.87
CA ALA A 312 10.34 13.50 -2.67
C ALA A 312 10.74 12.05 -2.39
N LEU A 313 11.89 11.60 -2.91
CA LEU A 313 12.51 10.31 -2.58
C LEU A 313 13.15 10.26 -1.18
N GLY A 314 13.29 11.41 -0.50
CA GLY A 314 13.99 11.53 0.79
C GLY A 314 15.51 11.62 0.68
N GLU A 315 16.04 11.79 -0.54
CA GLU A 315 17.47 11.93 -0.84
C GLU A 315 17.93 13.38 -0.64
N PHE A 316 17.77 13.92 0.57
CA PHE A 316 17.89 15.38 0.79
C PHE A 316 19.28 15.95 0.49
N ALA A 317 20.35 15.14 0.60
CA ALA A 317 21.69 15.55 0.22
C ALA A 317 21.83 15.75 -1.31
N GLU A 318 21.25 14.84 -2.11
CA GLU A 318 21.21 14.96 -3.57
C GLU A 318 20.30 16.11 -3.98
N ALA A 319 19.13 16.23 -3.35
CA ALA A 319 18.23 17.37 -3.58
C ALA A 319 18.94 18.71 -3.35
N LYS A 320 19.71 18.81 -2.26
CA LYS A 320 20.51 20.00 -1.96
C LYS A 320 21.54 20.28 -3.04
N ARG A 321 22.27 19.26 -3.52
CA ARG A 321 23.24 19.42 -4.62
C ARG A 321 22.57 19.99 -5.87
N CYS A 322 21.45 19.39 -6.29
CA CYS A 322 20.68 19.87 -7.44
C CYS A 322 20.24 21.33 -7.28
N PHE A 323 19.69 21.72 -6.13
CA PHE A 323 19.26 23.11 -5.92
C PHE A 323 20.43 24.11 -5.86
N VAL A 324 21.62 23.69 -5.42
CA VAL A 324 22.83 24.51 -5.48
C VAL A 324 23.30 24.72 -6.93
N GLU A 325 23.27 23.67 -7.76
CA GLU A 325 23.57 23.82 -9.19
C GLU A 325 22.54 24.70 -9.91
N GLN A 326 21.25 24.58 -9.56
CA GLN A 326 20.22 25.50 -10.04
C GLN A 326 20.55 26.96 -9.68
N ASP A 327 20.98 27.23 -8.44
CA ASP A 327 21.31 28.57 -7.97
C ASP A 327 22.55 29.14 -8.66
N ARG A 328 23.53 28.27 -8.97
CA ARG A 328 24.73 28.65 -9.75
C ARG A 328 24.37 29.14 -11.16
N LEU A 329 23.40 28.49 -11.80
CA LEU A 329 22.96 28.82 -13.16
C LEU A 329 21.97 30.00 -13.20
N GLN A 330 21.16 30.16 -12.16
CA GLN A 330 20.20 31.25 -12.03
C GLN A 330 20.26 31.86 -10.62
N PRO A 331 21.24 32.74 -10.35
CA PRO A 331 21.37 33.42 -9.07
C PRO A 331 20.12 34.24 -8.71
N ASP A 332 19.95 34.53 -7.42
CA ASP A 332 18.88 35.36 -6.86
C ASP A 332 17.44 34.81 -6.99
N ASN A 333 17.28 33.56 -7.43
CA ASN A 333 15.99 32.89 -7.44
C ASN A 333 15.54 32.54 -5.99
N LYS A 334 14.56 33.30 -5.48
CA LYS A 334 14.02 33.14 -4.12
C LYS A 334 13.53 31.71 -3.84
N THR A 335 12.90 31.05 -4.81
CA THR A 335 12.38 29.68 -4.65
C THR A 335 13.52 28.69 -4.48
N THR A 336 14.60 28.84 -5.26
CA THR A 336 15.80 28.00 -5.14
C THR A 336 16.44 28.16 -3.76
N GLN A 337 16.60 29.39 -3.28
CA GLN A 337 17.13 29.68 -1.95
C GLN A 337 16.29 29.08 -0.82
N ILE A 338 14.95 29.11 -0.95
CA ILE A 338 14.04 28.44 -0.01
C ILE A 338 14.28 26.93 -0.01
N ASN A 339 14.41 26.31 -1.19
CA ASN A 339 14.64 24.88 -1.32
C ASN A 339 16.01 24.43 -0.76
N ILE A 340 17.05 25.25 -0.90
CA ILE A 340 18.37 25.00 -0.28
C ILE A 340 18.26 25.02 1.26
N ARG A 341 17.57 26.01 1.83
CA ARG A 341 17.36 26.06 3.29
C ARG A 341 16.50 24.90 3.78
N ARG A 342 15.46 24.57 3.03
CA ARG A 342 14.54 23.46 3.31
C ARG A 342 15.28 22.12 3.31
N THR A 343 16.11 21.84 2.31
CA THR A 343 16.94 20.62 2.27
C THR A 343 17.99 20.58 3.37
N ALA A 344 18.62 21.71 3.71
CA ALA A 344 19.55 21.76 4.83
C ALA A 344 18.90 21.36 6.16
N LYS A 345 17.66 21.81 6.42
CA LYS A 345 16.87 21.40 7.60
C LYS A 345 16.59 19.90 7.60
N ARG A 346 16.22 19.31 6.46
CA ARG A 346 15.98 17.86 6.33
C ARG A 346 17.23 17.02 6.61
N VAL A 347 18.39 17.46 6.13
CA VAL A 347 19.68 16.80 6.40
C VAL A 347 20.01 16.85 7.89
N GLU A 348 19.73 17.95 8.58
CA GLU A 348 19.94 18.04 10.02
C GLU A 348 19.01 17.11 10.80
N GLU A 349 17.73 17.05 10.42
CA GLU A 349 16.76 16.11 10.98
C GLU A 349 17.22 14.66 10.81
N GLN A 350 17.66 14.25 9.61
CA GLN A 350 18.20 12.89 9.36
C GLN A 350 19.43 12.57 10.22
N GLY A 351 20.32 13.53 10.41
CA GLY A 351 21.57 13.30 11.14
C GLY A 351 21.41 13.31 12.66
N LYS A 352 20.55 14.17 13.20
CA LYS A 352 20.50 14.49 14.63
C LYS A 352 19.15 14.23 15.29
N GLY A 353 18.08 14.05 14.52
CA GLY A 353 16.73 13.92 15.07
C GLY A 353 16.17 15.21 15.66
N SER A 354 16.70 16.37 15.28
CA SER A 354 16.33 17.71 15.77
C SER A 354 14.98 18.20 15.23
N HIS A 355 13.92 17.46 15.54
CA HIS A 355 12.54 17.79 15.16
C HIS A 355 11.95 18.77 16.16
N ASP A 356 11.54 19.96 15.70
CA ASP A 356 10.67 20.83 16.49
C ASP A 356 9.25 20.28 16.46
N MET A 357 8.95 19.36 17.38
CA MET A 357 7.65 18.69 17.45
C MET A 357 6.49 19.67 17.66
N LYS A 358 6.72 20.83 18.30
CA LYS A 358 5.67 21.86 18.43
C LYS A 358 5.35 22.46 17.08
N GLN A 359 6.37 22.77 16.27
CA GLN A 359 6.18 23.26 14.92
C GLN A 359 5.56 22.20 14.00
N VAL A 360 5.97 20.93 14.12
CA VAL A 360 5.41 19.82 13.36
C VAL A 360 3.91 19.71 13.61
N VAL A 361 3.49 19.59 14.87
CA VAL A 361 2.08 19.47 15.24
C VAL A 361 1.27 20.69 14.81
N ALA A 362 1.81 21.90 15.03
CA ALA A 362 1.15 23.14 14.60
C ALA A 362 0.98 23.26 13.07
N SER A 363 1.79 22.54 12.28
CA SER A 363 1.72 22.56 10.82
C SER A 363 0.68 21.60 10.25
N LEU A 364 0.29 20.54 10.97
CA LEU A 364 -0.55 19.43 10.46
C LEU A 364 -1.84 19.89 9.75
N PRO A 365 -2.60 20.87 10.26
CA PRO A 365 -3.81 21.34 9.58
C PRO A 365 -3.54 21.94 8.19
N LYS A 366 -2.36 22.55 7.98
CA LYS A 366 -1.98 23.23 6.73
C LYS A 366 -1.43 22.28 5.67
N VAL A 367 -0.94 21.11 6.09
CA VAL A 367 -0.21 20.15 5.25
C VAL A 367 -0.97 18.84 5.10
N GLN A 368 -2.29 18.86 5.35
CA GLN A 368 -3.15 17.67 5.27
C GLN A 368 -2.53 16.47 6.00
N TRP A 369 -2.02 16.69 7.21
CA TRP A 369 -1.46 15.66 8.10
C TRP A 369 -0.16 14.99 7.61
N LYS A 370 0.45 15.46 6.50
CA LYS A 370 1.74 14.96 5.99
C LYS A 370 2.82 16.02 6.25
N PRO A 371 3.34 16.13 7.50
CA PRO A 371 4.29 17.19 7.86
C PRO A 371 5.53 17.18 7.00
N ASP A 372 6.06 18.34 6.65
CA ASP A 372 7.32 18.43 5.93
C ASP A 372 8.49 18.26 6.91
N VAL A 373 8.95 17.01 7.08
CA VAL A 373 10.07 16.55 7.93
C VAL A 373 10.79 15.37 7.29
N ALA A 374 12.00 15.05 7.75
CA ALA A 374 12.74 13.84 7.39
C ALA A 374 12.62 12.72 8.44
N SER A 375 12.92 11.48 8.04
CA SER A 375 13.13 10.38 9.00
C SER A 375 14.46 10.55 9.74
N PHE A 376 14.48 10.16 11.01
CA PHE A 376 15.66 9.99 11.85
C PHE A 376 15.65 8.60 12.46
N ASP A 377 16.57 7.77 11.97
CA ASP A 377 16.71 6.37 12.34
C ASP A 377 17.23 6.12 13.76
N GLY A 378 17.79 7.15 14.38
CA GLY A 378 18.43 7.03 15.67
C GLY A 378 19.72 6.23 15.65
N LYS A 379 20.27 6.02 16.84
CA LYS A 379 21.39 5.08 17.05
C LYS A 379 20.80 3.69 17.31
N THR A 380 20.26 3.10 16.25
CA THR A 380 19.64 1.77 16.25
C THR A 380 20.21 0.90 15.14
N THR A 381 20.11 -0.42 15.27
CA THR A 381 20.57 -1.39 14.25
C THR A 381 19.57 -2.53 14.11
N VAL A 382 19.30 -2.98 12.89
CA VAL A 382 18.52 -4.19 12.65
C VAL A 382 19.44 -5.42 12.76
N LYS A 383 19.04 -6.42 13.53
CA LYS A 383 19.76 -7.68 13.72
C LYS A 383 18.79 -8.85 13.81
N SER A 384 19.29 -10.09 13.80
CA SER A 384 18.45 -11.24 14.11
C SER A 384 17.95 -11.17 15.55
N SER A 385 16.67 -11.48 15.75
CA SER A 385 16.01 -11.57 17.04
C SER A 385 15.56 -13.03 17.29
N PRO A 386 16.07 -13.71 18.33
CA PRO A 386 15.71 -15.10 18.61
C PRO A 386 14.19 -15.30 18.76
N GLY A 387 13.61 -16.12 17.89
CA GLY A 387 12.17 -16.42 17.89
C GLY A 387 11.26 -15.34 17.27
N ALA A 388 11.83 -14.23 16.77
CA ALA A 388 11.09 -13.15 16.11
C ALA A 388 11.71 -12.73 14.75
N GLY A 389 12.64 -13.53 14.21
CA GLY A 389 13.26 -13.26 12.91
C GLY A 389 14.30 -12.13 13.01
N ARG A 390 13.91 -10.90 12.66
CA ARG A 390 14.74 -9.69 12.79
C ARG A 390 14.08 -8.72 13.76
N GLY A 391 14.89 -7.92 14.44
CA GLY A 391 14.45 -6.91 15.39
C GLY A 391 15.30 -5.65 15.34
N LEU A 392 14.76 -4.57 15.88
CA LEU A 392 15.47 -3.31 16.06
C LEU A 392 16.17 -3.30 17.41
N PHE A 393 17.47 -3.05 17.42
CA PHE A 393 18.29 -3.05 18.64
C PHE A 393 18.90 -1.68 18.90
N ALA A 394 19.07 -1.34 20.17
CA ALA A 394 19.74 -0.13 20.60
C ALA A 394 21.24 -0.21 20.30
N ALA A 395 21.78 0.77 19.58
CA ALA A 395 23.22 0.88 19.30
C ALA A 395 23.94 1.79 20.31
N ARG A 396 23.20 2.30 21.31
CA ARG A 396 23.68 3.04 22.47
C ARG A 396 22.66 2.92 23.59
N ASP A 397 22.98 3.42 24.77
CA ASP A 397 22.04 3.55 25.87
C ASP A 397 21.02 4.67 25.61
N PHE A 398 19.75 4.44 25.96
CA PHE A 398 18.67 5.43 25.97
C PHE A 398 18.11 5.59 27.39
N LYS A 399 17.81 6.82 27.80
CA LYS A 399 17.12 7.13 29.06
C LYS A 399 15.60 7.07 28.87
N ALA A 400 14.87 6.87 29.96
CA ALA A 400 13.41 6.98 29.93
C ALA A 400 12.96 8.35 29.38
N GLY A 401 11.98 8.35 28.46
CA GLY A 401 11.45 9.52 27.76
C GLY A 401 12.27 9.97 26.54
N GLU A 402 13.48 9.44 26.35
CA GLU A 402 14.37 9.85 25.27
C GLU A 402 13.83 9.43 23.89
N LEU A 403 14.09 10.26 22.88
CA LEU A 403 13.78 9.95 21.49
C LEU A 403 14.69 8.83 20.99
N ILE A 404 14.09 7.75 20.49
CA ILE A 404 14.81 6.65 19.85
C ILE A 404 14.92 6.94 18.35
N MET A 405 13.79 7.15 17.69
CA MET A 405 13.70 7.42 16.25
C MET A 405 12.42 8.20 15.92
N CYS A 406 12.44 8.88 14.77
CA CYS A 406 11.25 9.38 14.08
C CYS A 406 11.28 8.83 12.66
N GLU A 407 10.18 8.35 12.10
CA GLU A 407 10.18 7.86 10.72
C GLU A 407 8.98 8.40 9.97
N LYS A 408 9.22 8.94 8.77
CA LYS A 408 8.14 9.26 7.86
C LYS A 408 7.62 8.01 7.19
N ALA A 409 6.32 7.95 6.98
CA ALA A 409 5.71 6.81 6.32
C ALA A 409 6.30 6.59 4.93
N PHE A 410 6.55 5.33 4.60
CA PHE A 410 6.74 4.95 3.21
C PHE A 410 5.43 5.17 2.45
N CYS A 411 4.31 4.78 3.04
CA CYS A 411 2.98 4.98 2.45
C CYS A 411 1.94 5.12 3.55
N THR A 412 0.96 6.00 3.34
CA THR A 412 -0.26 6.10 4.15
C THR A 412 -1.46 6.21 3.23
N VAL A 413 -2.58 5.65 3.69
CA VAL A 413 -3.90 5.85 3.08
C VAL A 413 -4.86 6.31 4.16
N SER A 414 -5.75 7.23 3.80
CA SER A 414 -6.75 7.81 4.71
C SER A 414 -8.10 7.95 4.00
N SER A 415 -9.17 7.99 4.77
CA SER A 415 -10.53 8.34 4.31
C SER A 415 -10.57 9.66 3.51
N LYS A 416 -9.65 10.59 3.79
CA LYS A 416 -9.57 11.91 3.15
C LYS A 416 -8.72 11.94 1.88
N ASP A 417 -7.94 10.90 1.61
CA ASP A 417 -7.06 10.85 0.45
C ASP A 417 -7.86 10.49 -0.81
N LYS A 418 -8.19 11.49 -1.64
CA LYS A 418 -8.98 11.28 -2.88
C LYS A 418 -8.27 10.41 -3.92
N ALA A 419 -6.94 10.46 -3.98
CA ALA A 419 -6.15 9.72 -4.97
C ALA A 419 -5.94 8.25 -4.59
N SER A 420 -6.00 7.91 -3.31
CA SER A 420 -5.79 6.55 -2.79
C SER A 420 -6.56 6.41 -1.48
N PRO A 421 -7.89 6.23 -1.56
CA PRO A 421 -8.72 6.18 -0.37
C PRO A 421 -8.35 4.98 0.49
N ALA A 422 -8.44 5.16 1.81
CA ALA A 422 -8.40 4.02 2.73
C ALA A 422 -9.57 3.09 2.42
N VAL A 423 -9.23 1.83 2.12
CA VAL A 423 -10.19 0.76 1.88
C VAL A 423 -9.72 -0.46 2.65
N THR A 424 -10.58 -0.95 3.54
CA THR A 424 -10.39 -2.19 4.26
C THR A 424 -11.24 -3.29 3.63
N ALA A 425 -10.66 -4.47 3.48
CA ALA A 425 -11.32 -5.65 2.95
C ALA A 425 -11.31 -6.80 3.95
N LEU A 426 -12.25 -7.73 3.78
CA LEU A 426 -12.20 -9.05 4.35
C LEU A 426 -11.49 -9.99 3.37
N THR A 427 -10.31 -10.46 3.73
CA THR A 427 -9.57 -11.43 2.92
C THR A 427 -9.82 -12.83 3.45
N VAL A 428 -9.99 -13.78 2.54
CA VAL A 428 -10.13 -15.21 2.87
C VAL A 428 -8.91 -15.96 2.35
N ASP A 429 -8.04 -16.39 3.25
CA ASP A 429 -6.83 -17.12 2.90
C ASP A 429 -7.17 -18.59 2.62
N ILE A 430 -7.13 -18.98 1.34
CA ILE A 430 -7.44 -20.35 0.92
C ILE A 430 -6.38 -21.34 1.42
N GLY A 431 -5.13 -20.90 1.61
CA GLY A 431 -4.03 -21.73 2.08
C GLY A 431 -4.00 -21.95 3.59
N GLN A 432 -4.72 -21.11 4.37
CA GLN A 432 -4.81 -21.19 5.82
C GLN A 432 -6.24 -21.50 6.28
N ASP A 433 -6.79 -22.62 5.81
CA ASP A 433 -8.11 -23.14 6.22
C ASP A 433 -9.23 -22.09 6.15
N TYR A 434 -9.23 -21.31 5.05
CA TYR A 434 -10.21 -20.24 4.79
C TYR A 434 -10.27 -19.17 5.90
N SER A 435 -9.15 -18.92 6.58
CA SER A 435 -9.08 -17.90 7.63
C SER A 435 -9.48 -16.52 7.09
N ILE A 436 -10.42 -15.88 7.76
CA ILE A 436 -10.90 -14.54 7.40
C ILE A 436 -10.10 -13.49 8.16
N ARG A 437 -9.58 -12.50 7.44
CA ARG A 437 -8.74 -11.44 7.99
C ARG A 437 -9.25 -10.08 7.56
N VAL A 438 -9.13 -9.09 8.44
CA VAL A 438 -9.32 -7.68 8.09
C VAL A 438 -8.01 -7.18 7.50
N PHE A 439 -8.04 -6.66 6.27
CA PHE A 439 -6.85 -6.32 5.50
C PHE A 439 -6.94 -4.91 4.88
N PRO A 440 -5.91 -4.06 5.02
CA PRO A 440 -5.92 -2.72 4.45
C PRO A 440 -5.60 -2.74 2.95
N ALA A 441 -6.57 -3.16 2.14
CA ALA A 441 -6.46 -3.29 0.68
C ALA A 441 -6.06 -1.97 -0.02
N GLY A 442 -6.52 -0.82 0.49
CA GLY A 442 -6.10 0.49 -0.02
C GLY A 442 -4.60 0.73 0.14
N LEU A 443 -4.04 0.38 1.30
CA LEU A 443 -2.60 0.51 1.56
C LEU A 443 -1.81 -0.45 0.67
N HIS A 444 -2.29 -1.69 0.48
CA HIS A 444 -1.67 -2.66 -0.43
C HIS A 444 -1.59 -2.13 -1.85
N ARG A 445 -2.68 -1.56 -2.39
CA ARG A 445 -2.68 -0.91 -3.70
C ARG A 445 -1.68 0.23 -3.79
N ALA A 446 -1.66 1.11 -2.78
CA ALA A 446 -0.79 2.28 -2.75
C ALA A 446 0.70 1.90 -2.64
N VAL A 447 1.05 0.87 -1.87
CA VAL A 447 2.42 0.36 -1.77
C VAL A 447 2.87 -0.23 -3.10
N VAL A 448 2.07 -1.09 -3.75
CA VAL A 448 2.40 -1.65 -5.07
C VAL A 448 2.61 -0.54 -6.09
N GLN A 449 1.70 0.44 -6.16
CA GLN A 449 1.83 1.56 -7.09
C GLN A 449 3.10 2.39 -6.82
N LYS A 450 3.42 2.65 -5.55
CA LYS A 450 4.61 3.42 -5.18
C LYS A 450 5.91 2.69 -5.57
N LEU A 451 5.96 1.37 -5.40
CA LEU A 451 7.08 0.53 -5.80
C LEU A 451 7.26 0.51 -7.33
N LEU A 452 6.17 0.40 -8.09
CA LEU A 452 6.20 0.50 -9.56
C LEU A 452 6.66 1.88 -10.05
N ASN A 453 6.32 2.94 -9.32
CA ASN A 453 6.71 4.31 -9.68
C ASN A 453 8.14 4.66 -9.26
N ASN A 454 8.66 4.04 -8.20
CA ASN A 454 9.94 4.39 -7.57
C ASN A 454 10.72 3.13 -7.14
N PRO A 455 11.23 2.34 -8.11
CA PRO A 455 11.95 1.10 -7.82
C PRO A 455 13.21 1.28 -6.96
N SER A 456 13.81 2.48 -6.89
CA SER A 456 14.95 2.74 -5.99
C SER A 456 14.60 2.52 -4.51
N GLN A 457 13.31 2.58 -4.16
CA GLN A 457 12.83 2.37 -2.79
C GLN A 457 12.41 0.92 -2.52
N ALA A 458 12.49 0.02 -3.51
CA ALA A 458 11.99 -1.34 -3.38
C ALA A 458 12.70 -2.14 -2.28
N ALA A 459 14.03 -2.01 -2.19
CA ALA A 459 14.82 -2.71 -1.18
C ALA A 459 14.41 -2.43 0.26
N GLN A 460 13.93 -1.21 0.53
CA GLN A 460 13.46 -0.80 1.85
C GLN A 460 12.18 -1.56 2.27
N ILE A 461 11.36 -1.98 1.31
CA ILE A 461 10.04 -2.57 1.57
C ILE A 461 10.00 -4.06 1.31
N LEU A 462 10.54 -4.53 0.18
CA LEU A 462 10.56 -5.96 -0.17
C LEU A 462 11.44 -6.77 0.78
N GLY A 463 12.40 -6.11 1.43
CA GLY A 463 13.20 -6.66 2.51
C GLY A 463 12.50 -6.72 3.87
N LEU A 464 11.20 -6.38 4.01
CA LEU A 464 10.44 -6.54 5.26
C LEU A 464 9.93 -7.98 5.44
N ASP A 465 9.38 -8.30 6.62
CA ASP A 465 8.89 -9.66 6.87
C ASP A 465 7.61 -9.97 6.06
N SER A 466 7.75 -10.86 5.09
CA SER A 466 6.67 -11.38 4.25
C SER A 466 6.21 -12.80 4.65
N GLY A 467 6.64 -13.30 5.82
CA GLY A 467 6.43 -14.70 6.21
C GLY A 467 7.28 -15.67 5.39
N ASP A 468 6.74 -16.86 5.09
CA ASP A 468 7.48 -17.90 4.38
C ASP A 468 7.60 -17.63 2.87
N TYR A 469 6.66 -16.87 2.30
CA TYR A 469 6.69 -16.50 0.88
C TYR A 469 7.57 -15.26 0.67
N ARG A 470 8.70 -15.43 -0.05
CA ARG A 470 9.69 -14.37 -0.31
C ARG A 470 9.55 -13.69 -1.67
N GLY A 471 8.64 -14.15 -2.53
CA GLY A 471 8.39 -13.56 -3.85
C GLY A 471 9.66 -13.40 -4.70
N ILE A 472 9.86 -12.20 -5.22
CA ILE A 472 11.02 -11.82 -6.08
C ILE A 472 12.28 -11.44 -5.28
N GLY A 473 12.30 -11.70 -3.97
CA GLY A 473 13.43 -11.38 -3.09
C GLY A 473 13.42 -9.94 -2.59
N GLU A 474 14.54 -9.51 -1.99
CA GLU A 474 14.62 -8.26 -1.24
C GLU A 474 14.96 -7.04 -2.11
N THR A 475 15.68 -7.20 -3.23
CA THR A 475 16.21 -6.08 -4.02
C THR A 475 15.26 -5.59 -5.11
N GLY A 476 14.17 -6.31 -5.38
CA GLY A 476 13.34 -6.11 -6.55
C GLY A 476 14.01 -6.60 -7.84
N VAL A 477 13.22 -6.64 -8.90
CA VAL A 477 13.63 -7.04 -10.26
C VAL A 477 13.03 -6.05 -11.25
N SER A 478 13.72 -5.81 -12.36
CA SER A 478 13.20 -5.01 -13.48
C SER A 478 13.39 -5.76 -14.78
N THR A 479 12.48 -5.51 -15.71
CA THR A 479 12.49 -5.98 -17.11
C THR A 479 12.64 -4.77 -18.04
N ALA A 480 12.78 -5.00 -19.33
CA ALA A 480 12.74 -3.95 -20.35
C ALA A 480 11.44 -3.11 -20.27
N GLU A 481 10.34 -3.69 -19.79
CA GLU A 481 9.05 -3.03 -19.64
C GLU A 481 8.91 -2.21 -18.35
N GLY A 482 9.85 -2.37 -17.41
CA GLY A 482 9.88 -1.64 -16.15
C GLY A 482 10.01 -2.54 -14.91
N PRO A 483 9.78 -1.98 -13.71
CA PRO A 483 9.92 -2.70 -12.46
C PRO A 483 8.86 -3.79 -12.29
N VAL A 484 9.29 -4.93 -11.74
CA VAL A 484 8.44 -6.06 -11.40
C VAL A 484 8.13 -6.00 -9.90
N VAL A 485 6.85 -6.13 -9.55
CA VAL A 485 6.38 -6.13 -8.15
C VAL A 485 5.50 -7.35 -7.92
N ASP A 486 5.95 -8.24 -7.04
CA ASP A 486 5.15 -9.36 -6.57
C ASP A 486 4.09 -8.86 -5.57
N THR A 487 2.84 -8.86 -6.02
CA THR A 487 1.71 -8.36 -5.25
C THR A 487 1.35 -9.26 -4.06
N PHE A 488 1.67 -10.56 -4.09
CA PHE A 488 1.48 -11.47 -2.95
C PHE A 488 2.55 -11.26 -1.88
N GLN A 489 3.80 -11.01 -2.28
CA GLN A 489 4.85 -10.63 -1.34
C GLN A 489 4.48 -9.33 -0.62
N VAL A 490 4.04 -8.31 -1.37
CA VAL A 490 3.58 -7.04 -0.78
C VAL A 490 2.34 -7.22 0.08
N HIS A 491 1.41 -8.11 -0.29
CA HIS A 491 0.25 -8.45 0.55
C HIS A 491 0.69 -8.93 1.93
N ASN A 492 1.61 -9.91 1.99
CA ASN A 492 2.12 -10.43 3.25
C ASN A 492 2.90 -9.39 4.05
N ILE A 493 3.69 -8.54 3.38
CA ILE A 493 4.39 -7.43 4.02
C ILE A 493 3.37 -6.50 4.67
N VAL A 494 2.36 -6.04 3.94
CA VAL A 494 1.33 -5.14 4.48
C VAL A 494 0.59 -5.80 5.64
N GLN A 495 0.20 -7.07 5.52
CA GLN A 495 -0.52 -7.79 6.58
C GLN A 495 0.27 -7.83 7.91
N ARG A 496 1.58 -7.99 7.84
CA ARG A 496 2.43 -8.23 9.01
C ARG A 496 3.05 -6.96 9.58
N ASN A 497 3.20 -5.92 8.75
CA ASN A 497 4.03 -4.75 9.05
C ASN A 497 3.27 -3.41 9.02
N ALA A 498 2.01 -3.38 8.57
CA ALA A 498 1.23 -2.14 8.54
C ALA A 498 0.79 -1.71 9.96
N PHE A 499 0.67 -0.39 10.13
CA PHE A 499 0.21 0.24 11.36
C PHE A 499 -1.12 0.95 11.13
N GLY A 500 -2.05 0.78 12.07
CA GLY A 500 -3.24 1.62 12.18
C GLY A 500 -2.93 2.87 13.00
N LEU A 501 -3.39 4.03 12.53
CA LEU A 501 -3.19 5.32 13.22
C LEU A 501 -4.36 5.66 14.16
N GLY A 502 -5.38 4.81 14.21
CA GLY A 502 -6.67 5.10 14.86
C GLY A 502 -7.50 6.12 14.07
N PRO A 503 -8.73 6.41 14.52
CA PRO A 503 -9.63 7.32 13.80
C PRO A 503 -9.02 8.73 13.68
N GLN A 504 -8.81 9.20 12.45
CA GLN A 504 -8.32 10.55 12.13
C GLN A 504 -9.47 11.55 11.89
N SER A 505 -10.70 11.06 11.85
CA SER A 505 -11.92 11.86 11.80
C SER A 505 -13.12 11.10 12.37
N ALA A 506 -14.22 11.82 12.59
CA ALA A 506 -15.43 11.26 13.21
C ALA A 506 -16.19 10.28 12.29
N ASP A 507 -15.95 10.36 10.99
CA ASP A 507 -16.53 9.53 9.92
C ASP A 507 -15.71 8.28 9.59
N GLU A 508 -14.56 8.08 10.24
CA GLU A 508 -13.78 6.86 10.09
C GLU A 508 -14.38 5.70 10.91
N ASP A 509 -14.51 4.56 10.25
CA ASP A 509 -14.88 3.26 10.81
C ASP A 509 -13.88 2.19 10.30
N VAL A 510 -14.18 0.91 10.54
CA VAL A 510 -13.27 -0.17 10.15
C VAL A 510 -13.08 -0.30 8.63
N SER A 511 -14.06 0.11 7.81
CA SER A 511 -14.05 -0.02 6.35
C SER A 511 -13.12 0.99 5.65
N ASN A 512 -12.79 2.11 6.31
CA ASN A 512 -11.98 3.19 5.77
C ASN A 512 -10.89 3.67 6.76
N ALA A 513 -10.44 2.77 7.63
CA ALA A 513 -9.47 3.08 8.67
C ALA A 513 -8.13 3.58 8.08
N THR A 514 -7.64 4.71 8.61
CA THR A 514 -6.32 5.23 8.22
C THR A 514 -5.22 4.24 8.62
N THR A 515 -4.41 3.84 7.64
CA THR A 515 -3.32 2.88 7.79
C THR A 515 -2.06 3.34 7.06
N GLY A 516 -0.91 2.83 7.47
CA GLY A 516 0.35 3.12 6.80
C GLY A 516 1.44 2.09 7.03
N LEU A 517 2.54 2.25 6.31
CA LEU A 517 3.72 1.39 6.35
C LEU A 517 4.97 2.25 6.62
N TRP A 518 5.76 1.84 7.62
CA TRP A 518 6.98 2.50 8.08
C TRP A 518 8.08 1.44 8.19
N ALA A 519 9.00 1.43 7.23
CA ALA A 519 9.92 0.31 7.06
C ALA A 519 10.83 0.06 8.27
N ARG A 520 11.35 1.11 8.90
CA ARG A 520 12.24 0.96 10.05
C ARG A 520 11.45 0.58 11.30
N ALA A 521 10.27 1.17 11.49
CA ALA A 521 9.38 0.84 12.60
C ALA A 521 8.84 -0.59 12.53
N SER A 522 8.72 -1.17 11.33
CA SER A 522 8.33 -2.58 11.14
C SER A 522 9.29 -3.58 11.79
N TYR A 523 10.52 -3.19 12.15
CA TYR A 523 11.45 -4.03 12.90
C TYR A 523 11.25 -3.98 14.43
N LEU A 524 10.30 -3.19 14.94
CA LEU A 524 9.97 -3.18 16.36
C LEU A 524 9.14 -4.43 16.68
N ASN A 525 9.76 -5.38 17.39
CA ASN A 525 9.07 -6.61 17.78
C ASN A 525 8.10 -6.38 18.95
N HIS A 526 7.17 -7.33 19.09
CA HIS A 526 6.20 -7.30 20.18
C HIS A 526 6.81 -7.70 21.53
N SER A 527 6.49 -6.92 22.56
CA SER A 527 6.52 -7.39 23.94
C SER A 527 5.27 -6.90 24.66
N CYS A 528 4.63 -7.75 25.48
CA CYS A 528 3.61 -7.29 26.43
C CYS A 528 4.20 -6.43 27.56
N MET A 529 5.54 -6.41 27.64
CA MET A 529 6.37 -5.58 28.50
C MET A 529 7.28 -4.70 27.62
N PRO A 530 6.72 -3.76 26.84
CA PRO A 530 7.51 -3.00 25.90
C PRO A 530 8.47 -2.08 26.64
N ASN A 531 9.65 -1.85 26.07
CA ASN A 531 10.59 -0.84 26.56
C ASN A 531 10.52 0.48 25.78
N SER A 532 9.68 0.54 24.75
CA SER A 532 9.40 1.75 23.98
C SER A 532 7.91 1.97 23.76
N VAL A 533 7.55 3.22 23.46
CA VAL A 533 6.20 3.63 23.05
C VAL A 533 6.30 4.35 21.71
N LYS A 534 5.29 4.13 20.86
CA LYS A 534 5.12 4.83 19.59
C LYS A 534 3.95 5.80 19.68
N ASP A 535 4.07 6.91 18.98
CA ASP A 535 3.02 7.90 18.78
C ASP A 535 3.08 8.43 17.33
N PHE A 536 2.04 9.11 16.88
CA PHE A 536 1.95 9.66 15.52
C PHE A 536 1.78 11.17 15.53
N ALA A 537 2.53 11.86 14.69
CA ALA A 537 2.32 13.26 14.35
C ALA A 537 2.02 13.35 12.85
N GLY A 538 0.76 13.07 12.46
CA GLY A 538 0.42 12.87 11.05
C GLY A 538 1.03 11.56 10.52
N ASP A 539 1.74 11.63 9.39
CA ASP A 539 2.46 10.48 8.80
C ASP A 539 3.85 10.19 9.43
N LEU A 540 4.22 10.93 10.48
CA LEU A 540 5.46 10.71 11.22
C LEU A 540 5.20 9.80 12.42
N ILE A 541 5.81 8.61 12.45
CA ILE A 541 5.87 7.77 13.66
C ILE A 541 7.03 8.24 14.55
N VAL A 542 6.77 8.41 15.83
CA VAL A 542 7.74 8.85 16.84
C VAL A 542 7.87 7.77 17.89
N VAL A 543 9.09 7.30 18.13
CA VAL A 543 9.36 6.22 19.09
C VAL A 543 10.23 6.74 20.24
N ARG A 544 9.76 6.56 21.47
CA ARG A 544 10.46 6.99 22.69
C ARG A 544 10.66 5.83 23.66
N ALA A 545 11.74 5.89 24.41
CA ALA A 545 12.01 4.90 25.45
C ALA A 545 11.04 5.08 26.63
N LEU A 546 10.41 4.00 27.08
CA LEU A 546 9.58 4.00 28.30
C LEU A 546 10.42 3.84 29.57
N GLN A 547 11.59 3.23 29.43
CA GLN A 547 12.53 2.92 30.50
C GLN A 547 13.95 3.06 29.98
N HIS A 548 14.94 2.84 30.84
CA HIS A 548 16.32 2.76 30.38
C HIS A 548 16.49 1.53 29.46
N ILE A 549 17.01 1.76 28.25
CA ILE A 549 17.33 0.71 27.26
C ILE A 549 18.84 0.72 27.10
N ARG A 550 19.50 -0.40 27.36
CA ARG A 550 20.96 -0.50 27.24
C ARG A 550 21.36 -0.78 25.81
N THR A 551 22.60 -0.44 25.49
CA THR A 551 23.24 -0.85 24.23
C THR A 551 23.13 -2.37 24.06
N GLY A 552 22.62 -2.79 22.91
CA GLY A 552 22.40 -4.21 22.59
C GLY A 552 21.05 -4.76 23.03
N ASP A 553 20.24 -4.03 23.82
CA ASP A 553 18.87 -4.43 24.12
C ASP A 553 18.00 -4.30 22.85
N GLU A 554 17.07 -5.24 22.68
CA GLU A 554 16.03 -5.15 21.65
C GLU A 554 15.00 -4.08 22.03
N ILE A 555 14.63 -3.25 21.07
CA ILE A 555 13.62 -2.20 21.22
C ILE A 555 12.28 -2.81 20.79
N THR A 556 11.32 -2.84 21.73
CA THR A 556 10.03 -3.52 21.54
C THR A 556 8.86 -2.58 21.83
N HIS A 557 7.73 -2.84 21.19
CA HIS A 557 6.46 -2.14 21.46
C HIS A 557 5.30 -3.14 21.63
N ALA A 558 4.18 -2.71 22.23
CA ALA A 558 2.98 -3.55 22.34
C ALA A 558 2.13 -3.48 21.04
N TYR A 559 1.95 -4.60 20.34
CA TYR A 559 1.13 -4.70 19.12
C TYR A 559 -0.37 -4.56 19.45
N GLN A 560 -0.74 -5.08 20.61
CA GLN A 560 -2.05 -4.96 21.23
C GLN A 560 -1.87 -4.94 22.75
N ASP A 561 -2.90 -4.57 23.49
CA ASP A 561 -2.88 -4.40 24.94
C ASP A 561 -4.01 -5.13 25.69
N ASN A 562 -4.51 -6.23 25.13
CA ASN A 562 -5.57 -7.05 25.75
C ASN A 562 -5.08 -7.66 27.08
N GLY A 563 -5.87 -7.49 28.14
CA GLY A 563 -5.58 -8.01 29.48
C GLY A 563 -5.75 -9.53 29.62
N ASP A 564 -6.57 -10.17 28.79
CA ASP A 564 -6.77 -11.62 28.78
C ASP A 564 -5.63 -12.32 28.03
N TYR A 565 -4.86 -13.14 28.74
CA TYR A 565 -3.73 -13.88 28.20
C TYR A 565 -4.12 -14.77 27.02
N ASP A 566 -5.21 -15.55 27.12
CA ASP A 566 -5.54 -16.54 26.08
C ASP A 566 -6.03 -15.84 24.81
N ALA A 567 -6.91 -14.83 24.96
CA ALA A 567 -7.36 -14.00 23.84
C ALA A 567 -6.19 -13.25 23.19
N ARG A 568 -5.24 -12.76 24.01
CA ARG A 568 -4.04 -12.09 23.55
C ARG A 568 -3.14 -13.01 22.72
N GLN A 569 -2.83 -14.21 23.20
CA GLN A 569 -2.02 -15.19 22.46
C GLN A 569 -2.72 -15.63 21.18
N ALA A 570 -4.03 -15.88 21.24
CA ALA A 570 -4.82 -16.23 20.06
C ALA A 570 -4.76 -15.12 18.99
N LEU A 571 -4.93 -13.85 19.38
CA LEU A 571 -4.83 -12.72 18.44
C LEU A 571 -3.43 -12.58 17.84
N LEU A 572 -2.37 -12.75 18.65
CA LEU A 572 -0.99 -12.71 18.16
C LEU A 572 -0.70 -13.83 17.15
N GLN A 573 -1.19 -15.03 17.45
CA GLN A 573 -1.04 -16.19 16.56
C GLN A 573 -1.86 -16.02 15.28
N THR A 574 -3.13 -15.61 15.38
CA THR A 574 -3.97 -15.44 14.21
C THR A 574 -3.44 -14.34 13.32
N THR A 575 -3.14 -13.15 13.84
CA THR A 575 -2.76 -11.98 13.02
C THR A 575 -1.31 -12.01 12.54
N TRP A 576 -0.35 -12.36 13.41
CA TRP A 576 1.09 -12.29 13.09
C TRP A 576 1.79 -13.65 13.04
N GLY A 577 1.15 -14.73 13.48
CA GLY A 577 1.69 -16.09 13.38
C GLY A 577 2.70 -16.45 14.47
N PHE A 578 2.69 -15.79 15.63
CA PHE A 578 3.62 -16.11 16.72
C PHE A 578 2.96 -16.13 18.10
N THR A 579 3.59 -16.89 19.02
CA THR A 579 3.27 -16.93 20.45
C THR A 579 4.23 -16.03 21.23
N CYS A 580 3.73 -15.07 22.01
CA CYS A 580 4.60 -14.20 22.81
C CYS A 580 5.14 -14.94 24.03
N ARG A 581 6.47 -14.90 24.22
CA ARG A 581 7.19 -15.54 25.34
C ARG A 581 7.88 -14.52 26.26
N CYS A 582 7.40 -13.28 26.31
CA CYS A 582 7.93 -12.28 27.24
C CYS A 582 7.70 -12.71 28.71
N LYS A 583 8.40 -12.08 29.65
CA LYS A 583 8.33 -12.42 31.09
C LYS A 583 6.90 -12.45 31.64
N LEU A 584 6.03 -11.54 31.17
CA LEU A 584 4.63 -11.52 31.56
C LEU A 584 3.88 -12.75 31.05
N CYS A 585 4.02 -13.07 29.76
CA CYS A 585 3.34 -14.22 29.17
C CYS A 585 3.80 -15.55 29.77
N VAL A 586 5.08 -15.66 30.15
CA VAL A 586 5.59 -16.84 30.86
C VAL A 586 4.97 -16.96 32.25
N ALA A 587 4.81 -15.85 32.97
CA ALA A 587 4.17 -15.84 34.29
C ALA A 587 2.69 -16.22 34.22
N GLU A 588 1.94 -15.64 33.27
CA GLU A 588 0.50 -15.91 33.13
C GLU A 588 0.21 -17.32 32.62
N ALA A 589 1.05 -17.87 31.73
CA ALA A 589 0.94 -19.26 31.31
C ALA A 589 1.03 -20.23 32.50
N ALA A 590 1.84 -19.89 33.52
CA ALA A 590 2.06 -20.72 34.69
C ALA A 590 0.94 -20.63 35.76
N ASP A 591 -0.05 -19.76 35.60
CA ASP A 591 -1.19 -19.64 36.54
C ASP A 591 -2.17 -20.82 36.44
N GLY A 592 -2.13 -21.58 35.34
CA GLY A 592 -3.10 -22.65 35.07
C GLY A 592 -4.46 -22.11 34.60
N ASP A 593 -5.24 -22.97 33.97
CA ASP A 593 -6.44 -22.56 33.23
C ASP A 593 -7.54 -22.01 34.17
N GLU A 594 -7.70 -22.60 35.35
CA GLU A 594 -8.71 -22.18 36.34
C GLU A 594 -8.52 -20.71 36.77
N VAL A 595 -7.27 -20.32 37.07
CA VAL A 595 -6.95 -18.95 37.48
C VAL A 595 -7.14 -17.99 36.31
N ARG A 596 -6.76 -18.37 35.08
CA ARG A 596 -6.93 -17.53 33.89
C ARG A 596 -8.41 -17.32 33.55
N VAL A 597 -9.23 -18.37 33.60
CA VAL A 597 -10.69 -18.26 33.44
C VAL A 597 -11.27 -17.34 34.52
N LYS A 598 -10.88 -17.53 35.79
CA LYS A 598 -11.38 -16.67 36.86
C LYS A 598 -11.01 -15.20 36.67
N ARG A 599 -9.77 -14.93 36.24
CA ARG A 599 -9.29 -13.59 35.93
C ARG A 599 -10.08 -12.97 34.77
N ARG A 600 -10.37 -13.74 33.71
CA ARG A 600 -11.18 -13.30 32.56
C ARG A 600 -12.61 -12.91 32.98
N GLU A 601 -13.26 -13.72 33.83
CA GLU A 601 -14.59 -13.41 34.36
C GLU A 601 -14.60 -12.11 35.17
N LEU A 602 -13.62 -11.95 36.07
CA LEU A 602 -13.48 -10.74 36.89
C LEU A 602 -13.14 -9.51 36.05
N MET A 603 -12.37 -9.68 34.97
CA MET A 603 -12.06 -8.61 34.02
C MET A 603 -13.33 -8.17 33.30
N LYS A 604 -14.15 -9.12 32.83
CA LYS A 604 -15.46 -8.82 32.24
C LYS A 604 -16.37 -8.07 33.21
N GLU A 605 -16.47 -8.51 34.47
CA GLU A 605 -17.26 -7.82 35.49
C GLU A 605 -16.73 -6.40 35.78
N ALA A 606 -15.40 -6.23 35.79
CA ALA A 606 -14.77 -4.93 35.94
C ALA A 606 -15.06 -4.01 34.76
N ASP A 607 -14.98 -4.50 33.52
CA ASP A 607 -15.26 -3.73 32.31
C ASP A 607 -16.74 -3.31 32.24
N GLU A 608 -17.67 -4.21 32.55
CA GLU A 608 -19.10 -3.90 32.65
C GLU A 608 -19.36 -2.84 33.74
N PHE A 609 -18.65 -2.94 34.87
CA PHE A 609 -18.74 -1.96 35.93
C PHE A 609 -18.22 -0.58 35.49
N THR A 610 -17.03 -0.49 34.89
CA THR A 610 -16.44 0.79 34.49
C THR A 610 -17.24 1.47 33.38
N GLN A 611 -17.81 0.69 32.45
CA GLN A 611 -18.69 1.21 31.39
C GLN A 611 -20.04 1.70 31.93
N GLY A 612 -20.59 1.00 32.94
CA GLY A 612 -21.88 1.34 33.55
C GLY A 612 -21.83 2.43 34.63
N ASN A 613 -20.64 2.86 35.08
CA ASN A 613 -20.50 3.78 36.21
C ASN A 613 -19.56 4.94 35.89
N ASN A 614 -20.02 6.18 36.11
CA ASN A 614 -19.18 7.36 35.97
C ASN A 614 -18.19 7.47 37.15
N PRO A 615 -16.87 7.55 36.90
CA PRO A 615 -15.89 7.73 37.97
C PRO A 615 -15.97 9.13 38.62
N ASN A 616 -16.38 10.17 37.88
CA ASN A 616 -16.47 11.52 38.42
C ASN A 616 -17.64 11.65 39.39
N GLY A 617 -17.36 11.96 40.66
CA GLY A 617 -18.37 12.06 41.71
C GLY A 617 -18.98 10.71 42.12
N ALA A 618 -18.21 9.63 41.97
CA ALA A 618 -18.68 8.28 42.30
C ALA A 618 -19.15 8.16 43.77
N ARG A 619 -20.32 7.55 43.97
CA ARG A 619 -20.86 7.28 45.31
C ARG A 619 -19.98 6.27 46.05
N ILE A 620 -20.00 6.32 47.39
CA ILE A 620 -19.25 5.39 48.27
C ILE A 620 -19.51 3.91 47.91
N VAL A 621 -20.75 3.56 47.56
CA VAL A 621 -21.12 2.19 47.18
C VAL A 621 -20.39 1.75 45.90
N ALA A 622 -20.32 2.60 44.89
CA ALA A 622 -19.60 2.32 43.63
C ALA A 622 -18.10 2.21 43.87
N LEU A 623 -17.51 3.12 44.67
CA LEU A 623 -16.10 3.04 45.08
C LEU A 623 -15.78 1.74 45.82
N THR A 624 -16.68 1.29 46.71
CA THR A 624 -16.52 0.05 47.47
C THR A 624 -16.57 -1.16 46.54
N LYS A 625 -17.50 -1.19 45.59
CA LYS A 625 -17.58 -2.25 44.58
C LYS A 625 -16.34 -2.27 43.68
N ALA A 626 -15.89 -1.11 43.20
CA ALA A 626 -14.68 -0.98 42.38
C ALA A 626 -13.43 -1.50 43.11
N LYS A 627 -13.23 -1.11 44.37
CA LYS A 627 -12.12 -1.61 45.21
C LYS A 627 -12.20 -3.12 45.43
N ARG A 628 -13.40 -3.68 45.61
CA ARG A 628 -13.61 -5.12 45.75
C ARG A 628 -13.25 -5.86 44.46
N LEU A 629 -13.68 -5.37 43.29
CA LEU A 629 -13.34 -5.95 41.99
C LEU A 629 -11.83 -5.88 41.73
N ARG A 630 -11.23 -4.71 41.95
CA ARG A 630 -9.77 -4.55 41.86
C ARG A 630 -9.02 -5.52 42.76
N LYS A 631 -9.48 -5.71 44.00
CA LYS A 631 -8.87 -6.67 44.94
C LYS A 631 -9.03 -8.11 44.45
N ALA A 632 -10.23 -8.50 44.01
CA ALA A 632 -10.50 -9.83 43.50
C ALA A 632 -9.61 -10.17 42.28
N LEU A 633 -9.42 -9.20 41.37
CA LEU A 633 -8.47 -9.32 40.26
C LEU A 633 -7.03 -9.48 40.76
N ASP A 634 -6.62 -8.64 41.72
CA ASP A 634 -5.29 -8.68 42.35
C ASP A 634 -5.00 -10.05 42.97
N ASP A 635 -5.98 -10.64 43.66
CA ASP A 635 -5.90 -11.93 44.33
C ASP A 635 -5.74 -13.09 43.32
N THR A 636 -6.01 -12.88 42.03
CA THR A 636 -5.69 -13.87 40.97
C THR A 636 -4.22 -13.91 40.58
N TYR A 637 -3.39 -12.97 41.04
CA TYR A 637 -1.97 -12.90 40.68
C TYR A 637 -1.07 -13.39 41.81
N ASP A 638 -0.25 -14.40 41.56
CA ASP A 638 0.76 -14.84 42.54
C ASP A 638 1.78 -13.74 42.83
N GLY A 639 1.88 -13.32 44.09
CA GLY A 639 2.71 -12.19 44.49
C GLY A 639 4.22 -12.36 44.26
N LYS A 640 4.73 -13.60 44.25
CA LYS A 640 6.15 -13.86 43.97
C LYS A 640 6.42 -13.88 42.47
N ARG A 641 5.59 -14.57 41.70
CA ARG A 641 5.70 -14.74 40.25
C ARG A 641 5.51 -13.42 39.50
N PHE A 642 4.57 -12.59 39.93
CA PHE A 642 4.26 -11.31 39.31
C PHE A 642 5.05 -10.13 39.89
N LYS A 643 6.09 -10.39 40.69
CA LYS A 643 6.92 -9.31 41.25
C LYS A 643 7.61 -8.53 40.15
N GLY A 644 7.27 -7.24 40.01
CA GLY A 644 7.81 -6.36 38.97
C GLY A 644 7.21 -6.59 37.58
N LEU A 645 6.14 -7.38 37.48
CA LEU A 645 5.35 -7.55 36.26
C LEU A 645 4.03 -6.75 36.37
N PRO A 646 3.50 -6.24 35.25
CA PRO A 646 2.23 -5.55 35.22
C PRO A 646 1.09 -6.55 35.40
N ARG A 647 -0.04 -6.04 35.87
CA ARG A 647 -1.27 -6.79 36.07
C ARG A 647 -2.28 -6.27 35.07
N LEU A 648 -2.19 -6.72 33.82
CA LEU A 648 -2.95 -6.10 32.72
C LEU A 648 -4.47 -6.15 32.92
N ALA A 649 -4.99 -7.18 33.59
CA ALA A 649 -6.42 -7.30 33.87
C ALA A 649 -6.94 -6.25 34.89
N THR A 650 -6.08 -5.56 35.63
CA THR A 650 -6.49 -4.49 36.56
C THR A 650 -6.52 -3.11 35.91
N LYS A 651 -6.02 -2.95 34.68
CA LYS A 651 -5.77 -1.66 34.03
C LYS A 651 -7.02 -0.75 34.02
N GLU A 652 -8.16 -1.25 33.54
CA GLU A 652 -9.39 -0.47 33.40
C GLU A 652 -9.95 -0.04 34.77
N ILE A 653 -9.99 -0.95 35.74
CA ILE A 653 -10.50 -0.64 37.09
C ILE A 653 -9.54 0.27 37.87
N ASP A 654 -8.23 0.15 37.65
CA ASP A 654 -7.22 1.04 38.24
C ASP A 654 -7.36 2.47 37.68
N GLN A 655 -7.59 2.62 36.38
CA GLN A 655 -7.86 3.93 35.77
C GLN A 655 -9.14 4.55 36.32
N TRP A 656 -10.23 3.76 36.40
CA TRP A 656 -11.50 4.23 36.95
C TRP A 656 -11.34 4.70 38.40
N LEU A 657 -10.65 3.92 39.24
CA LEU A 657 -10.37 4.27 40.63
C LEU A 657 -9.49 5.50 40.76
N ALA A 658 -8.50 5.68 39.87
CA ALA A 658 -7.62 6.84 39.88
C ALA A 658 -8.35 8.14 39.53
N ILE A 659 -9.39 8.08 38.68
CA ILE A 659 -10.26 9.24 38.38
C ILE A 659 -11.21 9.48 39.55
N ALA A 660 -11.85 8.43 40.08
CA ALA A 660 -12.84 8.56 41.14
C ALA A 660 -12.29 9.02 42.51
N GLN A 661 -10.97 8.99 42.68
CA GLN A 661 -10.27 9.45 43.88
C GLN A 661 -9.67 10.86 43.74
N ARG A 662 -9.74 11.46 42.55
CA ARG A 662 -9.45 12.89 42.33
C ARG A 662 -10.71 13.69 42.59
#